data_AF-A0AAD3SWN0-F1
#
_entry.id   AF-A0AAD3SWN0-F1
#
_cell.length_a   1.000
_cell.length_b   1.000
_cell.length_c   1.000
_cell.angle_alpha   90.00
_cell.angle_beta   90.00
_cell.angle_gamma   90.00
#
_symmetry.space_group_name_H-M   'P 1'
#
loop_
_entity.id
_entity.type
_entity.pdbx_description
1 polymer ?
#
loop_
_entity_poly.entity_id
_entity_poly.type
_entity_poly.pdbx_seq_one_letter_code
_entity_poly.pdbx_strand_id
1 'polypeptide(L)'
;MGDLHCGGGEAPKLPVPGKRNILITSALPYVNNVPHLGNIIGCVLSADVFARFCRLRGYNAIYICGTDEYGTATETKAMEEKCTPREICDKYHAIHREIYEWFNISFDKFGRTSTPCQTEVCQEIFQKLLENNCLSQNTMQQLSCDNCERFLADRLVEGLCPTLGCNYQSARGDQCENCGKLLNPTELINPRCKMCQTTPDVRDTDHMFLELPFLKDKLEKYISKMTEAGSWSQNAIQQTNGWLREGLKARCITRDLKWGVPVPHEKFKDKVFYVWFDAPIGYVSITACYTSEWEKWWKDPENVELYQFMGKDNVPFHTVMFPSTLLGTGENWTLMKSISVTEYLNYEDGKFSKSKGVGVFGNDAKDTNIPVEVWRYYLLTNRPEVSDTLFTWADLQAKVNNELLSNLGNFINRVLSFIAKPSGQGYSSIIPDAPDAESHALTKSLAEKVGKYVEQYVEVMEKVKLKQGLKMAMSISSEGNSYLQESQFWKLYEEDQPSCAIVMKTSAGLVYLLACLFKPFMPSFSLEVLKQLNMPPEFQVSLSDENGDIDQARKLWEILPAGHRIGKPKPLFRELRDEEIEVYRLKFAGSQADREAKAAAEKAANQLKKTKVSDGREKRDWKNRAAESKSIPTRDAEISISRLDIRVGLIRKVQKHPDADALYVEEIDVGEATPRTVISGLVNYIPIEEMQDRKVCVLCNLKPVNMRGIKSHAMVLTASNNDRTKVELVEPPRDAIAGERVQFLGFEGEPDEVLNPRKKVWETLQVDLTTDSNFVAQYKDAPFTTSAGVCKVSSVANGSIT
;
A
#
# COMPACT_ATOMS: atom_id res chain seq x y z
N MET A 1 -13.12 35.70 -8.84
CA MET A 1 -12.08 36.44 -8.10
C MET A 1 -12.23 36.10 -6.63
N GLY A 2 -11.25 35.42 -6.05
CA GLY A 2 -11.29 34.96 -4.66
C GLY A 2 -10.71 33.57 -4.51
N ASP A 3 -9.41 33.43 -4.76
CA ASP A 3 -8.59 32.30 -4.29
C ASP A 3 -7.12 32.76 -4.26
N LEU A 4 -6.90 33.80 -3.47
CA LEU A 4 -5.57 34.20 -2.99
C LEU A 4 -5.66 33.98 -1.48
N HIS A 5 -5.32 32.78 -1.00
CA HIS A 5 -4.77 32.54 0.35
C HIS A 5 -4.63 31.02 0.57
N CYS A 6 -3.46 30.47 0.25
CA CYS A 6 -2.93 29.24 0.85
C CYS A 6 -1.40 29.17 0.60
N GLY A 7 -0.60 29.36 1.66
CA GLY A 7 0.84 29.08 1.72
C GLY A 7 1.74 30.26 1.31
N GLY A 8 2.64 30.68 2.21
CA GLY A 8 3.63 31.73 1.95
C GLY A 8 4.45 31.41 0.70
N GLY A 9 4.22 32.16 -0.38
CA GLY A 9 4.71 31.81 -1.71
C GLY A 9 6.18 32.18 -1.90
N GLU A 10 7.06 31.19 -1.81
CA GLU A 10 8.31 31.24 -2.57
C GLU A 10 7.95 31.43 -4.05
N ALA A 11 8.74 32.26 -4.76
CA ALA A 11 8.54 32.50 -6.18
C ALA A 11 8.56 31.16 -6.96
N PRO A 12 7.77 31.02 -8.04
CA PRO A 12 7.77 29.80 -8.84
C PRO A 12 9.18 29.45 -9.33
N LYS A 13 9.58 28.18 -9.17
CA LYS A 13 10.87 27.68 -9.65
C LYS A 13 10.83 27.52 -11.17
N LEU A 14 11.80 28.12 -11.85
CA LEU A 14 12.01 27.99 -13.29
C LEU A 14 13.25 27.13 -13.55
N PRO A 15 13.40 26.53 -14.75
CA PRO A 15 14.63 25.86 -15.14
C PRO A 15 15.83 26.81 -15.04
N VAL A 16 16.95 26.29 -14.54
CA VAL A 16 18.21 27.03 -14.37
C VAL A 16 19.20 26.50 -15.41
N PRO A 17 19.71 27.37 -16.32
CA PRO A 17 20.71 26.97 -17.30
C PRO A 17 21.94 26.34 -16.65
N GLY A 18 22.46 25.26 -17.25
CA GLY A 18 23.63 24.54 -16.75
C GLY A 18 23.39 23.66 -15.53
N LYS A 19 22.19 23.70 -14.93
CA LYS A 19 21.77 22.74 -13.89
C LYS A 19 20.87 21.66 -14.48
N ARG A 20 20.81 20.53 -13.79
CA ARG A 20 19.86 19.47 -14.12
C ARG A 20 18.45 19.87 -13.67
N ASN A 21 17.55 20.09 -14.62
CA ASN A 21 16.16 20.49 -14.35
C ASN A 21 15.23 19.29 -14.49
N ILE A 22 14.56 18.93 -13.40
CA ILE A 22 13.71 17.73 -13.32
C ILE A 22 12.25 18.14 -13.14
N LEU A 23 11.43 17.84 -14.14
CA LEU A 23 9.99 17.97 -14.06
C LEU A 23 9.39 16.62 -13.65
N ILE A 24 8.69 16.60 -12.52
CA ILE A 24 8.11 15.38 -11.97
C ILE A 24 6.60 15.49 -12.00
N THR A 25 5.94 14.48 -12.54
CA THR A 25 4.48 14.36 -12.52
C THR A 25 4.05 13.04 -11.89
N SER A 26 2.96 13.09 -11.15
CA SER A 26 2.24 11.89 -10.69
C SER A 26 0.90 11.85 -11.41
N ALA A 27 0.45 10.66 -11.79
CA ALA A 27 -0.88 10.46 -12.35
C ALA A 27 -1.94 11.23 -11.57
N LEU A 28 -2.75 12.00 -12.28
CA LEU A 28 -3.81 12.81 -11.67
C LEU A 28 -4.86 11.86 -11.07
N PRO A 29 -5.04 11.82 -9.74
CA PRO A 29 -6.12 11.06 -9.15
C PRO A 29 -7.48 11.57 -9.63
N TYR A 30 -8.36 10.64 -9.97
CA TYR A 30 -9.73 10.98 -10.31
C TYR A 30 -10.47 11.50 -9.08
N VAL A 31 -11.03 12.71 -9.19
CA VAL A 31 -11.49 13.49 -8.03
C VAL A 31 -12.63 12.82 -7.27
N ASN A 32 -13.50 12.06 -7.93
CA ASN A 32 -14.76 11.62 -7.33
C ASN A 32 -14.62 10.43 -6.35
N ASN A 33 -13.38 10.01 -6.03
CA ASN A 33 -13.10 8.89 -5.15
C ASN A 33 -11.98 9.21 -4.17
N VAL A 34 -12.24 8.95 -2.88
CA VAL A 34 -11.20 8.98 -1.85
C VAL A 34 -10.09 7.98 -2.22
N PRO A 35 -8.82 8.41 -2.27
CA PRO A 35 -7.71 7.53 -2.65
C PRO A 35 -7.44 6.52 -1.55
N HIS A 36 -7.20 5.26 -1.91
CA HIS A 36 -6.72 4.22 -1.01
C HIS A 36 -5.19 4.10 -1.03
N LEU A 37 -4.62 3.31 -0.12
CA LEU A 37 -3.15 3.16 -0.01
C LEU A 37 -2.49 2.73 -1.31
N GLY A 38 -3.19 1.92 -2.12
CA GLY A 38 -2.74 1.51 -3.46
C GLY A 38 -2.58 2.67 -4.44
N ASN A 39 -3.53 3.62 -4.47
CA ASN A 39 -3.39 4.82 -5.30
C ASN A 39 -2.22 5.68 -4.82
N ILE A 40 -2.06 5.79 -3.49
CA ILE A 40 -1.00 6.60 -2.86
C ILE A 40 0.38 6.05 -3.20
N ILE A 41 0.64 4.75 -2.94
CA ILE A 41 1.94 4.15 -3.23
C ILE A 41 2.24 4.10 -4.72
N GLY A 42 1.24 3.84 -5.56
CA GLY A 42 1.45 3.66 -7.00
C GLY A 42 1.80 4.95 -7.74
N CYS A 43 1.41 6.11 -7.18
CA CYS A 43 1.56 7.41 -7.83
C CYS A 43 2.25 8.42 -6.91
N VAL A 44 1.48 9.11 -6.05
CA VAL A 44 1.94 10.33 -5.36
C VAL A 44 3.08 10.11 -4.37
N LEU A 45 3.08 8.99 -3.61
CA LEU A 45 4.13 8.71 -2.65
C LEU A 45 5.43 8.30 -3.36
N SER A 46 5.34 7.54 -4.46
CA SER A 46 6.51 7.19 -5.27
C SER A 46 7.18 8.42 -5.88
N ALA A 47 6.38 9.31 -6.46
CA ALA A 47 6.87 10.55 -7.04
C ALA A 47 7.45 11.51 -5.97
N ASP A 48 6.84 11.59 -4.79
CA ASP A 48 7.34 12.40 -3.68
C ASP A 48 8.73 11.97 -3.21
N VAL A 49 8.96 10.66 -3.08
CA VAL A 49 10.27 10.11 -2.73
C VAL A 49 11.30 10.53 -3.76
N PHE A 50 11.01 10.40 -5.06
CA PHE A 50 11.94 10.81 -6.10
C PHE A 50 12.15 12.33 -6.11
N ALA A 51 11.10 13.14 -5.95
CA ALA A 51 11.20 14.60 -5.87
C ALA A 51 12.08 15.06 -4.70
N ARG A 52 11.92 14.45 -3.54
CA ARG A 52 12.77 14.72 -2.36
C ARG A 52 14.21 14.28 -2.60
N PHE A 53 14.43 13.15 -3.27
CA PHE A 53 15.76 12.71 -3.67
C PHE A 53 16.41 13.72 -4.64
N CYS A 54 15.72 14.16 -5.68
CA CYS A 54 16.25 15.16 -6.62
C CYS A 54 16.65 16.46 -5.90
N ARG A 55 15.78 16.96 -5.00
CA ARG A 55 16.09 18.15 -4.19
C ARG A 55 17.28 17.92 -3.26
N LEU A 56 17.37 16.74 -2.64
CA LEU A 56 18.49 16.35 -1.78
C LEU A 56 19.83 16.30 -2.56
N ARG A 57 19.79 15.93 -3.84
CA ARG A 57 20.95 15.96 -4.74
C ARG A 57 21.31 17.36 -5.26
N GLY A 58 20.52 18.39 -4.91
CA GLY A 58 20.71 19.77 -5.38
C GLY A 58 20.15 20.04 -6.78
N TYR A 59 19.37 19.12 -7.36
CA TYR A 59 18.76 19.33 -8.66
C TYR A 59 17.63 20.35 -8.60
N ASN A 60 17.44 21.10 -9.68
CA ASN A 60 16.31 22.00 -9.80
C ASN A 60 15.06 21.18 -10.17
N ALA A 61 14.27 20.80 -9.16
CA ALA A 61 13.14 19.91 -9.34
C ALA A 61 11.82 20.58 -8.96
N ILE A 62 10.83 20.44 -9.85
CA ILE A 62 9.43 20.74 -9.54
C ILE A 62 8.58 19.47 -9.60
N TYR A 63 7.66 19.34 -8.63
CA TYR A 63 6.73 18.23 -8.54
C TYR A 63 5.29 18.70 -8.68
N ILE A 64 4.67 18.33 -9.80
CA ILE A 64 3.34 18.77 -10.23
C ILE A 64 2.35 17.60 -10.19
N CYS A 65 1.19 17.83 -9.59
CA CYS A 65 0.05 16.92 -9.64
C CYS A 65 -1.25 17.71 -9.44
N GLY A 66 -2.38 17.04 -9.41
CA GLY A 66 -3.68 17.65 -9.20
C GLY A 66 -4.80 16.64 -9.34
N THR A 67 -6.03 17.10 -9.27
CA THR A 67 -7.21 16.26 -9.48
C THR A 67 -7.66 16.27 -10.94
N ASP A 68 -7.96 15.09 -11.46
CA ASP A 68 -8.69 14.94 -12.72
C ASP A 68 -10.19 14.99 -12.44
N GLU A 69 -10.87 15.98 -13.01
CA GLU A 69 -12.20 16.41 -12.59
C GLU A 69 -13.30 16.23 -13.63
N TYR A 70 -12.96 15.98 -14.89
CA TYR A 70 -13.93 15.92 -15.98
C TYR A 70 -14.46 14.51 -16.25
N GLY A 71 -15.46 14.42 -17.13
CA GLY A 71 -15.99 13.16 -17.63
C GLY A 71 -17.22 12.64 -16.91
N THR A 72 -17.79 11.57 -17.48
CA THR A 72 -19.12 11.05 -17.12
C THR A 72 -19.22 10.63 -15.65
N ALA A 73 -18.17 10.05 -15.07
CA ALA A 73 -18.24 9.55 -13.71
C ALA A 73 -18.37 10.69 -12.67
N THR A 74 -17.86 11.89 -12.95
CA THR A 74 -18.11 13.09 -12.14
C THR A 74 -19.58 13.48 -12.23
N GLU A 75 -20.16 13.55 -13.44
CA GLU A 75 -21.58 13.87 -13.62
C GLU A 75 -22.47 12.84 -12.90
N THR A 76 -22.20 11.54 -13.06
CA THR A 76 -22.94 10.47 -12.37
C THR A 76 -22.86 10.63 -10.85
N LYS A 77 -21.65 10.84 -10.31
CA LYS A 77 -21.47 10.98 -8.87
C LYS A 77 -22.12 12.26 -8.32
N ALA A 78 -22.05 13.36 -9.07
CA ALA A 78 -22.72 14.61 -8.73
C ALA A 78 -24.25 14.42 -8.65
N MET A 79 -24.83 13.68 -9.60
CA MET A 79 -26.26 13.33 -9.59
C MET A 79 -26.63 12.44 -8.39
N GLU A 80 -25.82 11.41 -8.09
CA GLU A 80 -26.01 10.55 -6.90
C GLU A 80 -25.97 11.35 -5.59
N GLU A 81 -25.04 12.29 -5.46
CA GLU A 81 -24.89 13.17 -4.30
C GLU A 81 -25.80 14.41 -4.35
N LYS A 82 -26.65 14.54 -5.38
CA LYS A 82 -27.59 15.66 -5.59
C LYS A 82 -26.91 17.04 -5.55
N CYS A 83 -25.78 17.17 -6.23
CA CYS A 83 -25.03 18.42 -6.37
C CYS A 83 -24.57 18.62 -7.83
N THR A 84 -23.97 19.76 -8.12
CA THR A 84 -23.36 20.03 -9.43
C THR A 84 -22.01 19.33 -9.57
N PRO A 85 -21.54 19.04 -10.81
CA PRO A 85 -20.19 18.54 -11.05
C PRO A 85 -19.09 19.42 -10.42
N ARG A 86 -19.28 20.74 -10.40
CA ARG A 86 -18.31 21.64 -9.78
C ARG A 86 -18.24 21.46 -8.26
N GLU A 87 -19.39 21.43 -7.58
CA GLU A 87 -19.45 21.28 -6.12
C GLU A 87 -18.84 19.95 -5.66
N ILE A 88 -19.07 18.85 -6.38
CA ILE A 88 -18.46 17.58 -6.03
C ILE A 88 -16.94 17.60 -6.23
N CYS A 89 -16.46 18.20 -7.32
CA CYS A 89 -15.03 18.34 -7.55
C CYS A 89 -14.38 19.21 -6.47
N ASP A 90 -15.01 20.32 -6.07
CA ASP A 90 -14.52 21.21 -5.01
C ASP A 90 -14.41 20.46 -3.67
N LYS A 91 -15.45 19.70 -3.31
CA LYS A 91 -15.47 18.86 -2.11
C LYS A 91 -14.34 17.84 -2.10
N TYR A 92 -14.20 17.03 -3.14
CA TYR A 92 -13.23 15.96 -3.12
C TYR A 92 -11.80 16.44 -3.42
N HIS A 93 -11.60 17.52 -4.18
CA HIS A 93 -10.28 18.13 -4.32
C HIS A 93 -9.69 18.51 -2.96
N ALA A 94 -10.50 19.10 -2.07
CA ALA A 94 -10.11 19.41 -0.70
C ALA A 94 -9.75 18.14 0.10
N ILE A 95 -10.54 17.06 -0.04
CA ILE A 95 -10.25 15.76 0.61
C ILE A 95 -8.92 15.18 0.13
N HIS A 96 -8.67 15.16 -1.17
CA HIS A 96 -7.40 14.69 -1.72
C HIS A 96 -6.22 15.51 -1.19
N ARG A 97 -6.35 16.83 -1.20
CA ARG A 97 -5.32 17.74 -0.68
C ARG A 97 -5.01 17.45 0.78
N GLU A 98 -6.03 17.35 1.63
CA GLU A 98 -5.85 17.04 3.06
C GLU A 98 -5.14 15.70 3.29
N ILE A 99 -5.52 14.66 2.53
CA ILE A 99 -4.88 13.35 2.60
C ILE A 99 -3.41 13.45 2.22
N TYR A 100 -3.08 14.10 1.11
CA TYR A 100 -1.71 14.19 0.63
C TYR A 100 -0.84 15.10 1.51
N GLU A 101 -1.40 16.16 2.08
CA GLU A 101 -0.73 16.97 3.10
C GLU A 101 -0.42 16.13 4.34
N TRP A 102 -1.37 15.30 4.81
CA TRP A 102 -1.14 14.40 5.95
C TRP A 102 -0.09 13.32 5.66
N PHE A 103 -0.09 12.75 4.44
CA PHE A 103 0.96 11.84 3.96
C PHE A 103 2.32 12.53 3.72
N ASN A 104 2.41 13.84 3.97
CA ASN A 104 3.60 14.66 3.76
C ASN A 104 4.11 14.58 2.32
N ILE A 105 3.21 14.71 1.36
CA ILE A 105 3.53 14.81 -0.06
C ILE A 105 3.91 16.26 -0.39
N SER A 106 5.09 16.45 -0.97
CA SER A 106 5.73 17.76 -1.16
C SER A 106 5.59 18.26 -2.60
N PHE A 107 4.36 18.47 -3.05
CA PHE A 107 4.10 19.11 -4.34
C PHE A 107 4.63 20.55 -4.36
N ASP A 108 5.21 20.98 -5.48
CA ASP A 108 5.40 22.42 -5.76
C ASP A 108 4.06 23.03 -6.22
N LYS A 109 3.20 22.23 -6.88
CA LYS A 109 1.80 22.58 -7.15
C LYS A 109 0.91 21.33 -7.13
N PHE A 110 -0.14 21.39 -6.31
CA PHE A 110 -1.30 20.50 -6.41
C PHE A 110 -2.47 21.29 -7.01
N GLY A 111 -2.75 21.07 -8.29
CA GLY A 111 -3.74 21.82 -9.08
C GLY A 111 -5.00 21.02 -9.43
N ARG A 112 -5.68 21.46 -10.48
CA ARG A 112 -7.00 20.97 -10.90
C ARG A 112 -7.12 21.05 -12.42
N THR A 113 -7.80 20.10 -13.06
CA THR A 113 -8.09 20.19 -14.50
C THR A 113 -9.26 21.12 -14.81
N SER A 114 -10.12 21.46 -13.85
CA SER A 114 -11.27 22.37 -14.08
C SER A 114 -10.92 23.87 -13.99
N THR A 115 -9.94 24.31 -14.80
CA THR A 115 -9.41 25.69 -14.79
C THR A 115 -9.45 26.35 -16.18
N PRO A 116 -9.41 27.70 -16.26
CA PRO A 116 -9.25 28.41 -17.53
C PRO A 116 -7.98 27.99 -18.28
N CYS A 117 -6.85 27.86 -17.57
CA CYS A 117 -5.58 27.41 -18.18
C CYS A 117 -5.70 26.03 -18.84
N GLN A 118 -6.48 25.10 -18.28
CA GLN A 118 -6.75 23.82 -18.95
C GLN A 118 -7.46 24.04 -20.28
N THR A 119 -8.47 24.89 -20.30
CA THR A 119 -9.24 25.16 -21.52
C THR A 119 -8.35 25.77 -22.58
N GLU A 120 -7.58 26.80 -22.23
CA GLU A 120 -6.66 27.49 -23.13
C GLU A 120 -5.61 26.54 -23.72
N VAL A 121 -4.86 25.82 -22.88
CA VAL A 121 -3.79 24.93 -23.34
C VAL A 121 -4.34 23.75 -24.16
N CYS A 122 -5.47 23.16 -23.73
CA CYS A 122 -6.08 22.06 -24.46
C CYS A 122 -6.60 22.49 -25.84
N GLN A 123 -7.23 23.66 -25.93
CA GLN A 123 -7.71 24.21 -27.19
C GLN A 123 -6.56 24.61 -28.12
N GLU A 124 -5.45 25.13 -27.59
CA GLU A 124 -4.24 25.43 -28.37
C GLU A 124 -3.64 24.17 -29.00
N ILE A 125 -3.45 23.11 -28.20
CA ILE A 125 -2.96 21.81 -28.68
C ILE A 125 -3.90 21.23 -29.74
N PHE A 126 -5.21 21.27 -29.49
CA PHE A 126 -6.21 20.81 -30.44
C PHE A 126 -6.14 21.58 -31.77
N GLN A 127 -6.02 22.90 -31.72
CA GLN A 127 -5.94 23.74 -32.90
C GLN A 127 -4.69 23.40 -33.74
N LYS A 128 -3.54 23.15 -33.09
CA LYS A 128 -2.34 22.68 -33.79
C LYS A 128 -2.48 21.30 -34.42
N LEU A 129 -3.15 20.37 -33.74
CA LEU A 129 -3.45 19.06 -34.31
C LEU A 129 -4.37 19.16 -35.53
N LEU A 130 -5.34 20.07 -35.50
CA LEU A 130 -6.23 20.34 -36.63
C LEU A 130 -5.47 20.95 -37.81
N GLU A 131 -4.64 21.96 -37.56
CA GLU A 131 -3.75 22.61 -38.57
C GLU A 131 -2.82 21.61 -39.25
N ASN A 132 -2.34 20.61 -38.50
CA ASN A 132 -1.42 19.58 -38.98
C ASN A 132 -2.13 18.34 -39.57
N ASN A 133 -3.44 18.39 -39.78
CA ASN A 133 -4.24 17.28 -40.32
C ASN A 133 -4.10 15.95 -39.52
N CYS A 134 -3.86 16.06 -38.21
CA CYS A 134 -3.74 14.91 -37.31
C CYS A 134 -5.10 14.44 -36.77
N LEU A 135 -6.20 15.07 -37.20
CA LEU A 135 -7.55 14.80 -36.75
C LEU A 135 -8.46 14.41 -37.91
N SER A 136 -9.37 13.47 -37.67
CA SER A 136 -10.46 13.12 -38.59
C SER A 136 -11.83 13.26 -37.92
N GLN A 137 -12.89 13.24 -38.74
CA GLN A 137 -14.28 13.25 -38.27
C GLN A 137 -14.97 11.96 -38.72
N ASN A 138 -15.62 11.27 -37.80
CA ASN A 138 -16.47 10.11 -38.12
C ASN A 138 -17.79 10.17 -37.34
N THR A 139 -18.84 9.61 -37.94
CA THR A 139 -20.15 9.45 -37.29
C THR A 139 -20.19 8.13 -36.53
N MET A 140 -20.76 8.15 -35.32
CA MET A 140 -20.97 6.97 -34.48
C MET A 140 -22.42 6.86 -34.06
N GLN A 141 -22.89 5.64 -33.79
CA GLN A 141 -24.20 5.40 -33.19
C GLN A 141 -24.11 5.33 -31.68
N GLN A 142 -24.94 6.10 -30.99
CA GLN A 142 -25.06 6.10 -29.53
C GLN A 142 -26.53 6.11 -29.11
N LEU A 143 -26.80 5.59 -27.92
CA LEU A 143 -28.13 5.67 -27.32
C LEU A 143 -28.37 7.10 -26.78
N SER A 144 -29.53 7.65 -27.10
CA SER A 144 -29.97 8.98 -26.68
C SER A 144 -31.28 8.86 -25.92
N CYS A 145 -31.39 9.57 -24.79
CA CYS A 145 -32.59 9.58 -23.97
C CYS A 145 -33.28 10.93 -24.11
N ASP A 146 -34.44 10.95 -24.77
CA ASP A 146 -35.20 12.19 -24.98
C ASP A 146 -35.67 12.81 -23.66
N ASN A 147 -36.10 12.01 -22.70
CA ASN A 147 -36.53 12.53 -21.40
C ASN A 147 -35.39 13.14 -20.56
N CYS A 148 -34.13 12.75 -20.82
CA CYS A 148 -32.95 13.31 -20.15
C CYS A 148 -32.19 14.30 -21.04
N GLU A 149 -32.69 14.54 -22.26
CA GLU A 149 -32.13 15.37 -23.33
C GLU A 149 -30.61 15.19 -23.51
N ARG A 150 -30.15 13.92 -23.53
CA ARG A 150 -28.72 13.61 -23.64
C ARG A 150 -28.42 12.27 -24.30
N PHE A 151 -27.22 12.15 -24.84
CA PHE A 151 -26.62 10.85 -25.13
C PHE A 151 -26.24 10.14 -23.82
N LEU A 152 -26.42 8.82 -23.81
CA LEU A 152 -26.14 7.98 -22.66
C LEU A 152 -24.80 7.29 -22.84
N ALA A 153 -23.89 7.55 -21.90
CA ALA A 153 -22.71 6.71 -21.74
C ALA A 153 -23.13 5.28 -21.35
N ASP A 154 -22.30 4.28 -21.68
CA ASP A 154 -22.58 2.85 -21.48
C ASP A 154 -23.04 2.52 -20.04
N ARG A 155 -22.47 3.21 -19.04
CA ARG A 155 -22.80 3.04 -17.60
C ARG A 155 -24.18 3.57 -17.21
N LEU A 156 -24.77 4.41 -18.05
CA LEU A 156 -26.12 4.98 -17.89
C LEU A 156 -27.17 4.20 -18.68
N VAL A 157 -26.77 3.10 -19.33
CA VAL A 157 -27.67 2.18 -20.05
C VAL A 157 -27.68 0.84 -19.33
N GLU A 158 -28.88 0.31 -19.10
CA GLU A 158 -29.10 -1.04 -18.62
C GLU A 158 -30.14 -1.75 -19.50
N GLY A 159 -30.07 -3.07 -19.61
CA GLY A 159 -31.00 -3.82 -20.43
C GLY A 159 -30.81 -5.33 -20.30
N LEU A 160 -31.56 -6.08 -21.10
CA LEU A 160 -31.43 -7.53 -21.14
C LEU A 160 -30.20 -7.94 -21.97
N CYS A 161 -29.41 -8.87 -21.42
CA CYS A 161 -28.19 -9.34 -22.05
C CYS A 161 -28.50 -10.06 -23.37
N PRO A 162 -27.90 -9.64 -24.51
CA PRO A 162 -28.13 -10.29 -25.80
C PRO A 162 -27.41 -11.63 -25.94
N THR A 163 -26.61 -12.04 -24.95
CA THR A 163 -25.89 -13.32 -24.98
C THR A 163 -26.87 -14.47 -24.82
N LEU A 164 -26.95 -15.33 -25.83
CA LEU A 164 -27.79 -16.52 -25.83
C LEU A 164 -27.53 -17.37 -24.57
N GLY A 165 -28.59 -17.68 -23.81
CA GLY A 165 -28.51 -18.48 -22.59
C GLY A 165 -28.20 -17.72 -21.29
N CYS A 166 -27.86 -16.42 -21.35
CA CYS A 166 -27.58 -15.63 -20.15
C CYS A 166 -28.85 -15.05 -19.50
N ASN A 167 -29.78 -14.51 -20.31
CA ASN A 167 -31.06 -13.92 -19.89
C ASN A 167 -31.01 -12.90 -18.74
N TYR A 168 -29.84 -12.32 -18.43
CA TYR A 168 -29.70 -11.35 -17.36
C TYR A 168 -30.39 -10.03 -17.71
N GLN A 169 -31.35 -9.58 -16.89
CA GLN A 169 -32.25 -8.47 -17.22
C GLN A 169 -31.69 -7.06 -16.99
N SER A 170 -30.53 -6.98 -16.32
CA SER A 170 -29.89 -5.73 -15.89
C SER A 170 -28.42 -5.70 -16.31
N ALA A 171 -28.12 -6.23 -17.50
CA ALA A 171 -26.80 -6.08 -18.10
C ALA A 171 -26.53 -4.59 -18.36
N ARG A 172 -25.30 -4.15 -18.09
CA ARG A 172 -24.88 -2.77 -18.38
C ARG A 172 -24.51 -2.65 -19.86
N GLY A 173 -24.47 -1.42 -20.36
CA GLY A 173 -24.10 -1.14 -21.74
C GLY A 173 -22.71 -1.62 -22.15
N ASP A 174 -21.79 -1.75 -21.20
CA ASP A 174 -20.38 -2.12 -21.43
C ASP A 174 -20.08 -3.60 -21.16
N GLN A 175 -20.76 -4.21 -20.18
CA GLN A 175 -20.51 -5.58 -19.76
C GLN A 175 -21.72 -6.19 -19.05
N CYS A 176 -21.99 -7.47 -19.34
CA CYS A 176 -22.93 -8.26 -18.56
C CYS A 176 -22.27 -8.82 -17.29
N GLU A 177 -22.81 -8.50 -16.13
CA GLU A 177 -22.27 -8.97 -14.84
C GLU A 177 -22.49 -10.46 -14.60
N ASN A 178 -23.44 -11.10 -15.30
CA ASN A 178 -23.75 -12.52 -15.14
C ASN A 178 -22.84 -13.42 -16.01
N CYS A 179 -22.73 -13.13 -17.31
CA CYS A 179 -21.90 -13.95 -18.22
C CYS A 179 -20.50 -13.37 -18.49
N GLY A 180 -20.19 -12.18 -17.98
CA GLY A 180 -18.90 -11.51 -18.15
C GLY A 180 -18.65 -10.93 -19.55
N LYS A 181 -19.54 -11.16 -20.53
CA LYS A 181 -19.37 -10.70 -21.92
C LYS A 181 -19.34 -9.18 -22.00
N LEU A 182 -18.37 -8.64 -22.72
CA LEU A 182 -18.33 -7.23 -23.13
C LEU A 182 -19.42 -6.98 -24.18
N LEU A 183 -20.16 -5.89 -24.02
CA LEU A 183 -21.31 -5.55 -24.84
C LEU A 183 -21.11 -4.17 -25.46
N ASN A 184 -21.80 -3.92 -26.57
CA ASN A 184 -22.09 -2.55 -27.00
C ASN A 184 -23.49 -2.17 -26.48
N PRO A 185 -23.72 -0.92 -26.02
CA PRO A 185 -25.01 -0.52 -25.48
C PRO A 185 -26.16 -0.68 -26.48
N THR A 186 -25.87 -0.48 -27.77
CA THR A 186 -26.83 -0.64 -28.88
C THR A 186 -27.25 -2.09 -29.12
N GLU A 187 -26.53 -3.07 -28.58
CA GLU A 187 -26.86 -4.50 -28.66
C GLU A 187 -27.78 -4.97 -27.53
N LEU A 188 -27.99 -4.16 -26.49
CA LEU A 188 -28.86 -4.52 -25.38
C LEU A 188 -30.30 -4.69 -25.85
N ILE A 189 -30.96 -5.74 -25.37
CA ILE A 189 -32.38 -5.98 -25.65
C ILE A 189 -33.19 -5.17 -24.63
N ASN A 190 -34.16 -4.40 -25.11
CA ASN A 190 -34.97 -3.47 -24.28
C ASN A 190 -34.07 -2.55 -23.42
N PRO A 191 -33.20 -1.74 -24.03
CA PRO A 191 -32.35 -0.83 -23.29
C PRO A 191 -33.22 0.16 -22.52
N ARG A 192 -32.77 0.55 -21.33
CA ARG A 192 -33.39 1.54 -20.46
C ARG A 192 -32.34 2.53 -20.00
N CYS A 193 -32.74 3.79 -19.93
CA CYS A 193 -31.94 4.82 -19.29
C CYS A 193 -31.94 4.58 -17.78
N LYS A 194 -30.77 4.39 -17.17
CA LYS A 194 -30.66 4.18 -15.72
C LYS A 194 -31.21 5.35 -14.90
N MET A 195 -31.25 6.54 -15.49
CA MET A 195 -31.67 7.79 -14.85
C MET A 195 -33.19 7.92 -14.72
N CYS A 196 -33.93 7.71 -15.82
CA CYS A 196 -35.37 7.96 -15.88
C CYS A 196 -36.19 6.72 -16.27
N GLN A 197 -35.52 5.60 -16.50
CA GLN A 197 -36.10 4.29 -16.82
C GLN A 197 -36.85 4.21 -18.16
N THR A 198 -36.81 5.27 -18.99
CA THR A 198 -37.37 5.25 -20.35
C THR A 198 -36.44 4.54 -21.32
N THR A 199 -37.00 4.00 -22.41
CA THR A 199 -36.24 3.41 -23.51
C THR A 199 -35.49 4.51 -24.28
N PRO A 200 -34.16 4.42 -24.44
CA PRO A 200 -33.40 5.32 -25.28
C PRO A 200 -33.42 4.89 -26.76
N ASP A 201 -33.28 5.86 -27.65
CA ASP A 201 -33.22 5.66 -29.11
C ASP A 201 -31.77 5.68 -29.61
N VAL A 202 -31.46 4.87 -30.62
CA VAL A 202 -30.16 4.92 -31.31
C VAL A 202 -30.13 6.15 -32.21
N ARG A 203 -29.13 7.02 -32.03
CA ARG A 203 -28.92 8.21 -32.86
C ARG A 203 -27.49 8.28 -33.36
N ASP A 204 -27.35 8.79 -34.57
CA ASP A 204 -26.06 9.14 -35.15
C ASP A 204 -25.54 10.41 -34.50
N THR A 205 -24.25 10.43 -34.17
CA THR A 205 -23.57 11.57 -33.57
C THR A 205 -22.13 11.66 -34.07
N ASP A 206 -21.73 12.85 -34.48
CA ASP A 206 -20.41 13.07 -35.07
C ASP A 206 -19.33 13.24 -33.99
N HIS A 207 -18.15 12.72 -34.26
CA HIS A 207 -17.01 12.81 -33.35
C HIS A 207 -15.70 13.11 -34.08
N MET A 208 -14.80 13.81 -33.39
CA MET A 208 -13.41 13.96 -33.82
C MET A 208 -12.53 12.85 -33.26
N PHE A 209 -11.55 12.43 -34.05
CA PHE A 209 -10.60 11.38 -33.73
C PHE A 209 -9.17 11.87 -33.92
N LEU A 210 -8.29 11.48 -33.01
CA LEU A 210 -6.84 11.61 -33.18
C LEU A 210 -6.33 10.46 -34.06
N GLU A 211 -5.72 10.79 -35.19
CA GLU A 211 -5.16 9.84 -36.14
C GLU A 211 -3.81 9.31 -35.68
N LEU A 212 -3.82 8.45 -34.65
CA LEU A 212 -2.62 7.75 -34.18
C LEU A 212 -1.84 7.01 -35.29
N PRO A 213 -2.47 6.38 -36.30
CA PRO A 213 -1.73 5.74 -37.39
C PRO A 213 -0.76 6.71 -38.10
N PHE A 214 -1.13 7.98 -38.26
CA PHE A 214 -0.29 8.99 -38.93
C PHE A 214 0.92 9.39 -38.10
N LEU A 215 0.85 9.21 -36.78
CA LEU A 215 1.89 9.60 -35.82
C LEU A 215 2.81 8.43 -35.43
N LYS A 216 2.52 7.22 -35.93
CA LYS A 216 3.18 5.98 -35.55
C LYS A 216 4.70 6.06 -35.64
N ASP A 217 5.25 6.44 -36.78
CA ASP A 217 6.70 6.41 -37.00
C ASP A 217 7.45 7.37 -36.06
N LYS A 218 6.89 8.56 -35.84
CA LYS A 218 7.45 9.54 -34.88
C LYS A 218 7.39 9.00 -33.46
N LEU A 219 6.27 8.38 -33.09
CA LEU A 219 6.07 7.80 -31.78
C LEU A 219 7.03 6.62 -31.52
N GLU A 220 7.16 5.68 -32.46
CA GLU A 220 8.05 4.53 -32.34
C GLU A 220 9.51 4.95 -32.20
N LYS A 221 9.93 5.97 -32.96
CA LYS A 221 11.27 6.56 -32.83
C LYS A 221 11.50 7.18 -31.45
N TYR A 222 10.50 7.91 -30.93
CA TYR A 222 10.55 8.48 -29.59
C TYR A 222 10.64 7.38 -28.51
N ILE A 223 9.76 6.39 -28.56
CA ILE A 223 9.72 5.27 -27.60
C ILE A 223 11.05 4.52 -27.62
N SER A 224 11.56 4.13 -28.79
CA SER A 224 12.81 3.36 -28.90
C SER A 224 14.00 4.12 -28.30
N LYS A 225 14.06 5.44 -28.49
CA LYS A 225 15.12 6.27 -27.89
C LYS A 225 14.98 6.36 -26.36
N MET A 226 13.77 6.55 -25.86
CA MET A 226 13.55 6.81 -24.43
C MET A 226 13.49 5.55 -23.56
N THR A 227 13.11 4.40 -24.11
CA THR A 227 13.17 3.14 -23.34
C THR A 227 14.60 2.79 -22.94
N GLU A 228 15.57 3.03 -23.83
CA GLU A 228 17.00 2.85 -23.57
C GLU A 228 17.57 3.96 -22.66
N ALA A 229 17.40 5.23 -23.05
CA ALA A 229 18.00 6.36 -22.33
C ALA A 229 17.33 6.68 -20.99
N GLY A 230 16.05 6.36 -20.84
CA GLY A 230 15.19 6.75 -19.73
C GLY A 230 14.99 5.70 -18.66
N SER A 231 15.58 4.50 -18.80
CA SER A 231 15.44 3.39 -17.85
C SER A 231 13.98 3.08 -17.49
N TRP A 232 13.10 2.99 -18.50
CA TRP A 232 11.67 2.71 -18.28
C TRP A 232 11.46 1.40 -17.51
N SER A 233 10.41 1.35 -16.69
CA SER A 233 10.04 0.10 -16.03
C SER A 233 9.62 -0.96 -17.04
N GLN A 234 9.99 -2.22 -16.78
CA GLN A 234 9.81 -3.32 -17.74
C GLN A 234 8.34 -3.57 -18.09
N ASN A 235 7.44 -3.45 -17.11
CA ASN A 235 5.99 -3.52 -17.33
C ASN A 235 5.49 -2.43 -18.30
N ALA A 236 6.01 -1.20 -18.22
CA ALA A 236 5.67 -0.12 -19.14
C ALA A 236 6.11 -0.43 -20.58
N ILE A 237 7.33 -0.95 -20.74
CA ILE A 237 7.88 -1.35 -22.05
C ILE A 237 7.01 -2.45 -22.66
N GLN A 238 6.70 -3.50 -21.88
CA GLN A 238 5.91 -4.64 -22.35
C GLN A 238 4.51 -4.21 -22.81
N GLN A 239 3.81 -3.39 -22.01
CA GLN A 239 2.47 -2.91 -22.36
C GLN A 239 2.49 -1.99 -23.58
N THR A 240 3.46 -1.08 -23.65
CA THR A 240 3.61 -0.17 -24.79
C THR A 240 3.89 -0.93 -26.08
N ASN A 241 4.79 -1.92 -26.05
CA ASN A 241 5.06 -2.79 -27.19
C ASN A 241 3.86 -3.68 -27.56
N GLY A 242 3.00 -4.03 -26.61
CA GLY A 242 1.70 -4.66 -26.89
C GLY A 242 0.84 -3.79 -27.80
N TRP A 243 0.64 -2.52 -27.43
CA TRP A 243 -0.13 -1.55 -28.20
C TRP A 243 0.43 -1.29 -29.60
N LEU A 244 1.76 -1.18 -29.72
CA LEU A 244 2.40 -0.97 -31.03
C LEU A 244 2.22 -2.18 -31.95
N ARG A 245 2.34 -3.41 -31.41
CA ARG A 245 2.15 -4.65 -32.18
C ARG A 245 0.71 -4.86 -32.65
N GLU A 246 -0.29 -4.49 -31.84
CA GLU A 246 -1.70 -4.56 -32.24
C GLU A 246 -2.06 -3.59 -33.39
N GLY A 247 -1.23 -2.57 -33.60
CA GLY A 247 -1.45 -1.51 -34.56
C GLY A 247 -2.25 -0.36 -33.94
N LEU A 248 -1.69 0.85 -34.05
CA LEU A 248 -2.36 2.06 -33.59
C LEU A 248 -3.59 2.33 -34.46
N LYS A 249 -4.70 2.70 -33.81
CA LYS A 249 -5.98 3.01 -34.46
C LYS A 249 -6.39 4.44 -34.11
N ALA A 250 -7.20 5.07 -34.95
CA ALA A 250 -7.80 6.36 -34.63
C ALA A 250 -8.56 6.29 -33.29
N ARG A 251 -8.44 7.33 -32.46
CA ARG A 251 -9.07 7.38 -31.12
C ARG A 251 -9.97 8.59 -31.01
N CYS A 252 -11.24 8.35 -30.65
CA CYS A 252 -12.22 9.42 -30.47
C CYS A 252 -11.83 10.33 -29.29
N ILE A 253 -11.68 11.64 -29.56
CA ILE A 253 -11.27 12.65 -28.58
C ILE A 253 -12.40 13.58 -28.15
N THR A 254 -13.65 13.32 -28.54
CA THR A 254 -14.81 14.15 -28.18
C THR A 254 -15.90 13.32 -27.51
N ARG A 255 -16.73 13.93 -26.68
CA ARG A 255 -17.87 13.29 -26.00
C ARG A 255 -19.07 14.21 -25.92
N ASP A 256 -20.25 13.60 -25.96
CA ASP A 256 -21.55 14.24 -25.75
C ASP A 256 -21.83 14.41 -24.25
N LEU A 257 -20.99 15.21 -23.59
CA LEU A 257 -21.13 15.56 -22.18
C LEU A 257 -21.20 17.08 -22.03
N LYS A 258 -21.68 17.55 -20.87
CA LYS A 258 -21.68 18.98 -20.55
C LYS A 258 -20.50 19.36 -19.65
N TRP A 259 -20.04 18.43 -18.81
CA TRP A 259 -18.89 18.64 -17.92
C TRP A 259 -17.56 18.18 -18.54
N GLY A 260 -16.88 19.12 -19.19
CA GLY A 260 -15.58 18.92 -19.84
C GLY A 260 -15.07 20.19 -20.50
N VAL A 261 -13.88 20.14 -21.08
CA VAL A 261 -13.33 21.26 -21.89
C VAL A 261 -14.12 21.38 -23.20
N PRO A 262 -14.71 22.54 -23.54
CA PRO A 262 -15.48 22.70 -24.76
C PRO A 262 -14.60 22.61 -26.01
N VAL A 263 -15.12 21.99 -27.08
CA VAL A 263 -14.41 21.86 -28.36
C VAL A 263 -14.56 23.15 -29.18
N PRO A 264 -13.47 23.83 -29.57
CA PRO A 264 -13.51 25.11 -30.28
C PRO A 264 -13.73 24.91 -31.79
N HIS A 265 -14.83 24.24 -32.16
CA HIS A 265 -15.16 23.93 -33.54
C HIS A 265 -16.68 24.00 -33.76
N GLU A 266 -17.14 24.73 -34.78
CA GLU A 266 -18.58 25.05 -34.98
C GLU A 266 -19.49 23.81 -34.97
N LYS A 267 -19.06 22.74 -35.65
CA LYS A 267 -19.79 21.45 -35.71
C LYS A 267 -19.89 20.73 -34.34
N PHE A 268 -19.01 21.03 -33.39
CA PHE A 268 -18.87 20.31 -32.11
C PHE A 268 -19.08 21.21 -30.89
N LYS A 269 -19.72 22.39 -31.06
CA LYS A 269 -19.92 23.39 -30.00
C LYS A 269 -20.65 22.89 -28.76
N ASP A 270 -21.52 21.89 -28.92
CA ASP A 270 -22.28 21.28 -27.83
C ASP A 270 -21.57 20.07 -27.19
N LYS A 271 -20.33 19.79 -27.61
CA LYS A 271 -19.50 18.68 -27.13
C LYS A 271 -18.30 19.18 -26.34
N VAL A 272 -17.74 18.26 -25.56
CA VAL A 272 -16.51 18.45 -24.82
C VAL A 272 -15.44 17.48 -25.29
N PHE A 273 -14.18 17.78 -24.99
CA PHE A 273 -13.09 16.84 -25.16
C PHE A 273 -13.27 15.63 -24.23
N TYR A 274 -12.87 14.47 -24.74
CA TYR A 274 -12.86 13.26 -23.98
C TYR A 274 -11.72 13.30 -22.96
N VAL A 275 -12.00 12.89 -21.71
CA VAL A 275 -11.01 12.92 -20.62
C VAL A 275 -9.69 12.20 -20.93
N TRP A 276 -9.72 11.16 -21.79
CA TRP A 276 -8.50 10.46 -22.20
C TRP A 276 -7.57 11.29 -23.10
N PHE A 277 -8.08 12.37 -23.70
CA PHE A 277 -7.31 13.33 -24.48
C PHE A 277 -6.78 14.47 -23.61
N ASP A 278 -7.63 15.09 -22.77
CA ASP A 278 -7.26 16.31 -22.06
C ASP A 278 -6.70 16.10 -20.64
N ALA A 279 -6.94 14.96 -19.98
CA ALA A 279 -6.42 14.74 -18.63
C ALA A 279 -4.88 14.79 -18.56
N PRO A 280 -4.10 14.20 -19.49
CA PRO A 280 -2.64 14.38 -19.51
C PRO A 280 -2.21 15.83 -19.80
N ILE A 281 -3.00 16.60 -20.56
CA ILE A 281 -2.77 18.05 -20.75
C ILE A 281 -2.90 18.80 -19.42
N GLY A 282 -3.63 18.22 -18.46
CA GLY A 282 -3.70 18.67 -17.07
C GLY A 282 -2.33 18.90 -16.43
N TYR A 283 -1.29 18.12 -16.74
CA TYR A 283 0.04 18.39 -16.20
C TYR A 283 0.59 19.74 -16.65
N VAL A 284 0.40 20.06 -17.93
CA VAL A 284 0.85 21.31 -18.56
C VAL A 284 0.06 22.49 -18.00
N SER A 285 -1.28 22.38 -17.95
CA SER A 285 -2.14 23.45 -17.49
C SER A 285 -2.00 23.74 -15.99
N ILE A 286 -1.71 22.72 -15.17
CA ILE A 286 -1.40 22.91 -13.75
C ILE A 286 -0.06 23.65 -13.60
N THR A 287 0.95 23.37 -14.44
CA THR A 287 2.18 24.17 -14.48
C THR A 287 1.92 25.60 -14.95
N ALA A 288 1.01 25.82 -15.90
CA ALA A 288 0.57 27.16 -16.30
C ALA A 288 -0.12 27.91 -15.15
N CYS A 289 -0.88 27.22 -14.30
CA CYS A 289 -1.44 27.77 -13.07
C CYS A 289 -0.39 27.99 -11.95
N TYR A 290 0.82 27.45 -12.10
CA TYR A 290 1.93 27.63 -11.17
C TYR A 290 2.82 28.81 -11.58
N THR A 291 3.07 28.98 -12.88
CA THR A 291 3.85 30.09 -13.44
C THR A 291 3.39 30.45 -14.85
N SER A 292 3.42 31.75 -15.18
CA SER A 292 3.17 32.22 -16.55
C SER A 292 4.25 31.77 -17.54
N GLU A 293 5.44 31.40 -17.05
CA GLU A 293 6.58 30.94 -17.87
C GLU A 293 6.64 29.40 -17.96
N TRP A 294 5.48 28.73 -17.93
CA TRP A 294 5.37 27.27 -17.90
C TRP A 294 5.98 26.58 -19.12
N GLU A 295 6.04 27.27 -20.26
CA GLU A 295 6.68 26.77 -21.48
C GLU A 295 8.17 26.48 -21.27
N LYS A 296 8.84 27.16 -20.34
CA LYS A 296 10.24 26.82 -20.01
C LYS A 296 10.38 25.41 -19.47
N TRP A 297 9.35 24.86 -18.83
CA TRP A 297 9.34 23.48 -18.36
C TRP A 297 8.86 22.49 -19.44
N TRP A 298 7.85 22.87 -20.22
CA TRP A 298 7.14 21.95 -21.13
C TRP A 298 7.51 22.07 -22.61
N LYS A 299 8.27 23.09 -23.02
CA LYS A 299 8.74 23.31 -24.39
C LYS A 299 10.26 23.54 -24.45
N ASP A 300 11.02 22.85 -23.58
CA ASP A 300 12.49 22.93 -23.50
C ASP A 300 13.12 21.52 -23.27
N PRO A 301 12.95 20.58 -24.22
CA PRO A 301 13.38 19.20 -24.09
C PRO A 301 14.90 19.02 -24.00
N GLU A 302 15.70 20.02 -24.38
CA GLU A 302 17.16 19.97 -24.23
C GLU A 302 17.62 20.18 -22.79
N ASN A 303 16.88 20.96 -21.99
CA ASN A 303 17.29 21.35 -20.64
C ASN A 303 16.42 20.76 -19.52
N VAL A 304 15.29 20.13 -19.87
CA VAL A 304 14.32 19.58 -18.91
C VAL A 304 14.15 18.08 -19.08
N GLU A 305 14.24 17.35 -17.97
CA GLU A 305 13.95 15.92 -17.92
C GLU A 305 12.59 15.66 -17.26
N LEU A 306 11.64 15.12 -18.03
CA LEU A 306 10.31 14.76 -17.51
C LEU A 306 10.29 13.31 -16.97
N TYR A 307 9.91 13.16 -15.70
CA TYR A 307 9.68 11.90 -15.01
C TYR A 307 8.19 11.75 -14.65
N GLN A 308 7.57 10.62 -15.01
CA GLN A 308 6.16 10.37 -14.73
C GLN A 308 5.96 9.11 -13.87
N PHE A 309 5.09 9.21 -12.87
CA PHE A 309 4.80 8.14 -11.90
C PHE A 309 3.32 7.74 -11.96
N MET A 310 3.03 6.45 -12.13
CA MET A 310 1.66 5.97 -12.27
C MET A 310 1.49 4.48 -11.96
N GLY A 311 0.23 4.05 -11.81
CA GLY A 311 -0.14 2.64 -11.88
C GLY A 311 -0.22 2.14 -13.33
N LYS A 312 -0.12 0.83 -13.54
CA LYS A 312 -0.06 0.19 -14.86
C LYS A 312 -1.19 0.53 -15.82
N ASP A 313 -2.39 0.82 -15.32
CA ASP A 313 -3.55 1.12 -16.16
C ASP A 313 -3.40 2.43 -16.96
N ASN A 314 -2.51 3.33 -16.51
CA ASN A 314 -2.27 4.62 -17.15
C ASN A 314 -1.19 4.58 -18.24
N VAL A 315 -0.49 3.45 -18.43
CA VAL A 315 0.67 3.37 -19.32
C VAL A 315 0.35 3.79 -20.75
N PRO A 316 -0.69 3.24 -21.43
CA PRO A 316 -0.93 3.58 -22.84
C PRO A 316 -1.24 5.07 -23.05
N PHE A 317 -1.79 5.74 -22.05
CA PHE A 317 -2.05 7.16 -22.12
C PHE A 317 -0.78 8.00 -22.16
N HIS A 318 0.24 7.59 -21.41
CA HIS A 318 1.47 8.36 -21.22
C HIS A 318 2.58 7.91 -22.17
N THR A 319 2.50 6.70 -22.73
CA THR A 319 3.48 6.19 -23.70
C THR A 319 2.99 6.26 -25.14
N VAL A 320 1.67 6.34 -25.38
CA VAL A 320 1.07 6.42 -26.72
C VAL A 320 0.26 7.70 -26.89
N MET A 321 -0.86 7.85 -26.17
CA MET A 321 -1.84 8.92 -26.46
C MET A 321 -1.27 10.33 -26.30
N PHE A 322 -0.67 10.63 -25.15
CA PHE A 322 -0.18 11.96 -24.84
C PHE A 322 1.08 12.33 -25.64
N PRO A 323 2.10 11.46 -25.77
CA PRO A 323 3.21 11.75 -26.67
C PRO A 323 2.77 11.93 -28.12
N SER A 324 1.82 11.14 -28.63
CA SER A 324 1.24 11.37 -29.97
C SER A 324 0.54 12.72 -30.07
N THR A 325 -0.24 13.10 -29.06
CA THR A 325 -0.91 14.40 -28.98
C THR A 325 0.10 15.55 -29.09
N LEU A 326 1.20 15.49 -28.33
CA LEU A 326 2.25 16.52 -28.37
C LEU A 326 3.06 16.49 -29.68
N LEU A 327 3.48 15.32 -30.14
CA LEU A 327 4.22 15.15 -31.40
C LEU A 327 3.40 15.60 -32.62
N GLY A 328 2.07 15.47 -32.55
CA GLY A 328 1.15 15.90 -33.60
C GLY A 328 1.03 17.42 -33.72
N THR A 329 1.36 18.20 -32.67
CA THR A 329 1.36 19.67 -32.79
C THR A 329 2.56 20.19 -33.60
N GLY A 330 3.62 19.38 -33.73
CA GLY A 330 4.85 19.77 -34.42
C GLY A 330 5.74 20.75 -33.64
N GLU A 331 5.41 21.03 -32.38
CA GLU A 331 6.20 21.92 -31.51
C GLU A 331 7.26 21.16 -30.71
N ASN A 332 8.19 21.91 -30.11
CA ASN A 332 9.33 21.39 -29.37
C ASN A 332 8.97 21.02 -27.91
N TRP A 333 8.05 20.08 -27.72
CA TRP A 333 7.60 19.68 -26.38
C TRP A 333 8.65 18.87 -25.60
N THR A 334 8.72 19.12 -24.29
CA THR A 334 9.37 18.25 -23.31
C THR A 334 8.58 16.95 -23.19
N LEU A 335 9.03 15.90 -23.87
CA LEU A 335 8.45 14.57 -23.76
C LEU A 335 9.03 13.80 -22.57
N MET A 336 8.31 12.78 -22.12
CA MET A 336 8.71 11.97 -20.97
C MET A 336 10.05 11.28 -21.24
N LYS A 337 11.04 11.53 -20.37
CA LYS A 337 12.31 10.82 -20.35
C LYS A 337 12.12 9.46 -19.69
N SER A 338 11.53 9.42 -18.50
CA SER A 338 11.39 8.20 -17.70
C SER A 338 9.98 8.01 -17.15
N ILE A 339 9.54 6.75 -17.10
CA ILE A 339 8.26 6.33 -16.50
C ILE A 339 8.51 5.32 -15.39
N SER A 340 7.92 5.57 -14.22
CA SER A 340 7.92 4.64 -13.08
C SER A 340 6.51 4.08 -12.91
N VAL A 341 6.33 2.82 -13.31
CA VAL A 341 5.04 2.14 -13.26
C VAL A 341 5.01 1.11 -12.15
N THR A 342 3.91 1.09 -11.41
CA THR A 342 3.64 0.11 -10.36
C THR A 342 2.55 -0.88 -10.76
N GLU A 343 2.70 -2.11 -10.26
CA GLU A 343 1.65 -3.11 -10.20
C GLU A 343 0.68 -2.80 -9.04
N TYR A 344 -0.30 -3.66 -8.75
CA TYR A 344 -1.29 -3.35 -7.72
C TYR A 344 -0.79 -3.65 -6.31
N LEU A 345 -1.14 -2.79 -5.37
CA LEU A 345 -1.17 -3.14 -3.96
C LEU A 345 -2.55 -3.73 -3.63
N ASN A 346 -2.57 -4.98 -3.21
CA ASN A 346 -3.75 -5.70 -2.70
C ASN A 346 -3.84 -5.56 -1.17
N TYR A 347 -4.98 -5.94 -0.58
CA TYR A 347 -5.27 -5.79 0.84
C TYR A 347 -5.75 -7.10 1.45
N GLU A 348 -4.98 -7.62 2.42
CA GLU A 348 -5.22 -8.91 3.10
C GLU A 348 -5.48 -10.06 2.10
N ASP A 349 -6.68 -10.64 2.06
CA ASP A 349 -6.99 -11.75 1.14
C ASP A 349 -7.64 -11.29 -0.18
N GLY A 350 -7.65 -9.99 -0.47
CA GLY A 350 -8.35 -9.45 -1.64
C GLY A 350 -7.90 -8.07 -2.10
N LYS A 351 -8.83 -7.34 -2.74
CA LYS A 351 -8.60 -5.99 -3.29
C LYS A 351 -9.23 -4.92 -2.40
N PHE A 352 -8.69 -3.71 -2.45
CA PHE A 352 -9.37 -2.53 -1.92
C PHE A 352 -10.77 -2.41 -2.55
N SER A 353 -11.79 -2.16 -1.73
CA SER A 353 -13.17 -2.04 -2.19
C SER A 353 -13.91 -0.98 -1.40
N LYS A 354 -14.21 0.16 -2.03
CA LYS A 354 -14.99 1.24 -1.40
C LYS A 354 -16.42 0.79 -1.07
N SER A 355 -17.09 0.11 -2.00
CA SER A 355 -18.47 -0.35 -1.83
C SER A 355 -18.62 -1.39 -0.71
N LYS A 356 -17.64 -2.28 -0.55
CA LYS A 356 -17.58 -3.26 0.55
C LYS A 356 -16.84 -2.72 1.79
N GLY A 357 -16.34 -1.49 1.72
CA GLY A 357 -15.44 -0.85 2.69
C GLY A 357 -14.12 -1.55 2.98
N VAL A 358 -13.72 -2.57 2.23
CA VAL A 358 -12.51 -3.34 2.50
C VAL A 358 -11.27 -2.52 2.18
N GLY A 359 -10.35 -2.42 3.16
CA GLY A 359 -9.08 -1.72 3.02
C GLY A 359 -8.99 -0.41 3.81
N VAL A 360 -7.79 0.15 3.78
CA VAL A 360 -7.45 1.44 4.38
C VAL A 360 -7.45 2.52 3.30
N PHE A 361 -8.27 3.55 3.49
CA PHE A 361 -8.29 4.74 2.65
C PHE A 361 -7.42 5.87 3.24
N GLY A 362 -7.12 6.89 2.46
CA GLY A 362 -6.22 7.96 2.90
C GLY A 362 -6.71 8.70 4.15
N ASN A 363 -8.01 8.90 4.28
CA ASN A 363 -8.65 9.44 5.48
C ASN A 363 -8.63 8.44 6.66
N ASP A 364 -8.84 7.15 6.39
CA ASP A 364 -8.75 6.09 7.40
C ASP A 364 -7.37 6.03 8.07
N ALA A 365 -6.30 6.19 7.29
CA ALA A 365 -4.92 6.14 7.78
C ALA A 365 -4.64 7.25 8.81
N LYS A 366 -5.17 8.46 8.56
CA LYS A 366 -5.08 9.61 9.46
C LYS A 366 -5.78 9.39 10.80
N ASP A 367 -6.84 8.59 10.80
CA ASP A 367 -7.62 8.24 11.99
C ASP A 367 -7.00 7.10 12.82
N THR A 368 -5.80 6.65 12.47
CA THR A 368 -5.02 5.69 13.28
C THR A 368 -4.02 6.42 14.18
N ASN A 369 -3.61 5.77 15.27
CA ASN A 369 -2.49 6.23 16.11
C ASN A 369 -1.13 5.78 15.55
N ILE A 370 -1.04 5.52 14.25
CA ILE A 370 0.18 5.13 13.55
C ILE A 370 0.74 6.37 12.85
N PRO A 371 1.97 6.80 13.16
CA PRO A 371 2.58 7.98 12.53
C PRO A 371 2.66 7.84 11.01
N VAL A 372 2.53 8.95 10.28
CA VAL A 372 2.66 9.00 8.82
C VAL A 372 3.93 8.31 8.31
N GLU A 373 5.04 8.45 9.03
CA GLU A 373 6.33 7.88 8.61
C GLU A 373 6.34 6.35 8.58
N VAL A 374 5.55 5.73 9.46
CA VAL A 374 5.36 4.28 9.46
C VAL A 374 4.59 3.84 8.20
N TRP A 375 3.54 4.58 7.84
CA TRP A 375 2.78 4.31 6.61
C TRP A 375 3.65 4.48 5.37
N ARG A 376 4.42 5.56 5.29
CA ARG A 376 5.34 5.80 4.17
C ARG A 376 6.37 4.69 4.05
N TYR A 377 7.06 4.35 5.15
CA TYR A 377 8.05 3.28 5.18
C TYR A 377 7.46 1.94 4.73
N TYR A 378 6.32 1.54 5.31
CA TYR A 378 5.70 0.26 5.02
C TYR A 378 5.27 0.13 3.56
N LEU A 379 4.64 1.17 3.01
CA LEU A 379 4.22 1.17 1.62
C LEU A 379 5.42 1.14 0.67
N LEU A 380 6.52 1.83 1.01
CA LEU A 380 7.72 1.89 0.16
C LEU A 380 8.55 0.60 0.21
N THR A 381 8.65 -0.06 1.37
CA THR A 381 9.32 -1.38 1.46
C THR A 381 8.54 -2.46 0.71
N ASN A 382 7.22 -2.31 0.64
CA ASN A 382 6.30 -3.18 -0.12
C ASN A 382 5.83 -2.57 -1.45
N ARG A 383 6.59 -1.62 -2.02
CA ARG A 383 6.23 -0.99 -3.30
C ARG A 383 6.11 -2.05 -4.41
N PRO A 384 4.97 -2.12 -5.14
CA PRO A 384 4.74 -3.13 -6.18
C PRO A 384 5.46 -2.76 -7.50
N GLU A 385 6.79 -2.93 -7.54
CA GLU A 385 7.60 -2.54 -8.71
C GLU A 385 7.62 -3.56 -9.86
N VAL A 386 7.50 -4.85 -9.53
CA VAL A 386 7.66 -5.97 -10.49
C VAL A 386 6.39 -6.82 -10.58
N SER A 387 5.76 -7.08 -9.44
CA SER A 387 4.52 -7.84 -9.31
C SER A 387 3.60 -7.14 -8.32
N ASP A 388 2.34 -7.54 -8.32
CA ASP A 388 1.40 -7.15 -7.27
C ASP A 388 2.01 -7.46 -5.88
N THR A 389 1.76 -6.59 -4.90
CA THR A 389 2.15 -6.78 -3.50
C THR A 389 0.93 -6.77 -2.60
N LEU A 390 1.11 -7.23 -1.37
CA LEU A 390 0.03 -7.37 -0.41
C LEU A 390 0.27 -6.55 0.84
N PHE A 391 -0.70 -5.71 1.19
CA PHE A 391 -0.77 -5.10 2.50
C PHE A 391 -1.34 -6.12 3.49
N THR A 392 -0.61 -6.40 4.57
CA THR A 392 -1.18 -7.12 5.73
C THR A 392 -0.82 -6.39 7.02
N TRP A 393 -1.72 -6.39 7.99
CA TRP A 393 -1.46 -5.78 9.28
C TRP A 393 -0.34 -6.48 10.06
N ALA A 394 -0.20 -7.80 9.91
CA ALA A 394 0.86 -8.58 10.52
C ALA A 394 2.25 -8.20 9.96
N ASP A 395 2.36 -8.03 8.64
CA ASP A 395 3.62 -7.57 8.04
C ASP A 395 3.92 -6.12 8.43
N LEU A 396 2.92 -5.22 8.49
CA LEU A 396 3.11 -3.87 9.01
C LEU A 396 3.72 -3.88 10.43
N GLN A 397 3.16 -4.69 11.32
CA GLN A 397 3.68 -4.86 12.67
C GLN A 397 5.14 -5.36 12.67
N ALA A 398 5.42 -6.41 11.89
CA ALA A 398 6.75 -6.99 11.79
C ALA A 398 7.78 -5.95 11.29
N LYS A 399 7.45 -5.18 10.26
CA LYS A 399 8.32 -4.13 9.72
C LYS A 399 8.59 -3.01 10.72
N VAL A 400 7.57 -2.61 11.47
CA VAL A 400 7.75 -1.58 12.51
C VAL A 400 8.59 -2.09 13.67
N ASN A 401 8.27 -3.26 14.22
CA ASN A 401 8.94 -3.77 15.42
C ASN A 401 10.36 -4.26 15.12
N ASN A 402 10.58 -4.94 13.99
CA ASN A 402 11.87 -5.58 13.70
C ASN A 402 12.82 -4.67 12.92
N GLU A 403 12.32 -3.81 12.04
CA GLU A 403 13.18 -2.96 11.19
C GLU A 403 13.25 -1.53 11.74
N LEU A 404 12.10 -0.85 11.94
CA LEU A 404 12.13 0.53 12.42
C LEU A 404 12.56 0.62 13.88
N LEU A 405 11.96 -0.15 14.79
CA LEU A 405 12.24 -0.09 16.22
C LEU A 405 13.57 -0.77 16.56
N SER A 406 13.74 -2.05 16.19
CA SER A 406 14.86 -2.88 16.63
C SER A 406 16.18 -2.65 15.86
N ASN A 407 16.13 -2.03 14.68
CA ASN A 407 17.33 -1.67 13.91
C ASN A 407 17.56 -0.14 13.88
N LEU A 408 16.76 0.60 13.10
CA LEU A 408 16.99 2.05 12.87
C LEU A 408 16.89 2.88 14.14
N GLY A 409 15.77 2.74 14.85
CA GLY A 409 15.48 3.42 16.10
C GLY A 409 16.45 3.01 17.19
N ASN A 410 16.78 1.73 17.30
CA ASN A 410 17.72 1.21 18.28
C ASN A 410 19.12 1.79 18.11
N PHE A 411 19.66 1.81 16.87
CA PHE A 411 20.97 2.40 16.59
C PHE A 411 21.02 3.86 17.04
N ILE A 412 20.10 4.69 16.53
CA ILE A 412 20.08 6.12 16.83
C ILE A 412 19.91 6.37 18.34
N ASN A 413 19.00 5.63 18.99
CA ASN A 413 18.75 5.79 20.41
C ASN A 413 19.98 5.40 21.26
N ARG A 414 20.68 4.31 20.92
CA ARG A 414 21.91 3.89 21.64
C ARG A 414 23.01 4.94 21.53
N VAL A 415 23.23 5.47 20.33
CA VAL A 415 24.26 6.50 20.09
C VAL A 415 23.96 7.76 20.88
N LEU A 416 22.77 8.35 20.66
CA LEU A 416 22.43 9.64 21.25
C LEU A 416 22.24 9.55 22.76
N SER A 417 21.64 8.47 23.27
CA SER A 417 21.47 8.29 24.72
C SER A 417 22.81 8.09 25.43
N PHE A 418 23.78 7.42 24.82
CA PHE A 418 25.11 7.27 25.42
C PHE A 418 25.86 8.60 25.49
N ILE A 419 25.83 9.39 24.41
CA ILE A 419 26.43 10.73 24.38
C ILE A 419 25.77 11.64 25.42
N ALA A 420 24.45 11.55 25.60
CA ALA A 420 23.69 12.37 26.53
C ALA A 420 23.89 12.02 28.02
N LYS A 421 24.49 10.86 28.35
CA LYS A 421 24.79 10.51 29.75
C LYS A 421 25.78 11.52 30.36
N PRO A 422 25.70 11.79 31.68
CA PRO A 422 26.61 12.72 32.35
C PRO A 422 28.06 12.23 32.29
N SER A 423 29.00 13.16 32.52
CA SER A 423 30.43 12.86 32.61
C SER A 423 30.69 11.76 33.65
N GLY A 424 31.57 10.82 33.32
CA GLY A 424 31.79 9.59 34.09
C GLY A 424 30.88 8.41 33.70
N GLN A 425 29.86 8.64 32.87
CA GLN A 425 29.00 7.59 32.28
C GLN A 425 28.78 7.77 30.77
N GLY A 426 29.26 8.88 30.21
CA GLY A 426 29.14 9.29 28.81
C GLY A 426 29.75 10.68 28.59
N TYR A 427 29.20 11.47 27.67
CA TYR A 427 29.84 12.70 27.18
C TYR A 427 29.07 14.00 27.46
N SER A 428 28.13 14.00 28.41
CA SER A 428 27.36 15.19 28.84
C SER A 428 26.67 15.96 27.69
N SER A 429 26.13 15.20 26.73
CA SER A 429 25.51 15.70 25.50
C SER A 429 26.48 16.45 24.57
N ILE A 430 27.79 16.27 24.71
CA ILE A 430 28.80 16.88 23.84
C ILE A 430 29.41 15.80 22.94
N ILE A 431 29.50 16.07 21.64
CA ILE A 431 30.25 15.22 20.69
C ILE A 431 31.73 15.25 21.08
N PRO A 432 32.34 14.09 21.40
CA PRO A 432 33.73 14.07 21.85
C PRO A 432 34.69 14.37 20.70
N ASP A 433 35.91 14.76 21.07
CA ASP A 433 37.00 14.83 20.09
C ASP A 433 37.56 13.45 19.79
N ALA A 434 37.98 13.23 18.55
CA ALA A 434 38.40 11.93 18.04
C ALA A 434 39.54 12.08 17.05
N PRO A 435 40.76 12.41 17.52
CA PRO A 435 41.95 12.39 16.67
C PRO A 435 42.15 10.98 16.10
N ASP A 436 42.77 10.90 14.93
CA ASP A 436 43.18 9.63 14.30
C ASP A 436 42.04 8.65 13.95
N ALA A 437 40.78 9.11 13.91
CA ALA A 437 39.62 8.29 13.56
C ALA A 437 39.76 7.56 12.22
N GLU A 438 40.46 8.17 11.25
CA GLU A 438 40.79 7.60 9.94
C GLU A 438 41.70 6.35 10.01
N SER A 439 42.48 6.24 11.08
CA SER A 439 43.43 5.14 11.31
C SER A 439 42.83 4.02 12.15
N HIS A 440 41.68 4.24 12.80
CA HIS A 440 41.00 3.24 13.62
C HIS A 440 40.38 2.15 12.74
N ALA A 441 40.81 0.90 12.93
CA ALA A 441 40.51 -0.21 12.02
C ALA A 441 39.00 -0.46 11.80
N LEU A 442 38.21 -0.47 12.87
CA LEU A 442 36.75 -0.68 12.76
C LEU A 442 36.07 0.53 12.10
N THR A 443 36.50 1.76 12.41
CA THR A 443 35.97 2.99 11.81
C THR A 443 36.21 3.01 10.31
N LYS A 444 37.43 2.67 9.90
CA LYS A 444 37.81 2.60 8.49
C LYS A 444 36.99 1.54 7.74
N SER A 445 36.83 0.36 8.31
CA SER A 445 36.01 -0.70 7.70
C SER A 445 34.54 -0.28 7.55
N LEU A 446 33.96 0.34 8.58
CA LEU A 446 32.61 0.90 8.51
C LEU A 446 32.49 1.94 7.39
N ALA A 447 33.42 2.90 7.34
CA ALA A 447 33.42 3.97 6.35
C ALA A 447 33.49 3.45 4.91
N GLU A 448 34.31 2.43 4.65
CA GLU A 448 34.40 1.79 3.34
C GLU A 448 33.07 1.13 2.92
N LYS A 449 32.41 0.41 3.84
CA LYS A 449 31.11 -0.22 3.60
C LYS A 449 30.01 0.81 3.39
N VAL A 450 29.93 1.81 4.28
CA VAL A 450 28.93 2.88 4.21
C VAL A 450 29.08 3.66 2.90
N GLY A 451 30.30 4.03 2.51
CA GLY A 451 30.56 4.70 1.24
C GLY A 451 30.03 3.91 0.03
N LYS A 452 30.27 2.58 0.00
CA LYS A 452 29.74 1.71 -1.06
C LYS A 452 28.20 1.67 -1.06
N TYR A 453 27.57 1.59 0.12
CA TYR A 453 26.11 1.60 0.19
C TYR A 453 25.51 2.94 -0.21
N VAL A 454 26.17 4.07 0.08
CA VAL A 454 25.73 5.40 -0.37
C VAL A 454 25.85 5.54 -1.89
N GLU A 455 26.94 5.07 -2.49
CA GLU A 455 27.09 5.03 -3.95
C GLU A 455 25.97 4.19 -4.59
N GLN A 456 25.73 2.99 -4.07
CA GLN A 456 24.65 2.12 -4.55
C GLN A 456 23.27 2.76 -4.34
N TYR A 457 23.04 3.40 -3.19
CA TYR A 457 21.80 4.14 -2.92
C TYR A 457 21.56 5.21 -3.97
N VAL A 458 22.56 6.03 -4.28
CA VAL A 458 22.45 7.09 -5.30
C VAL A 458 22.18 6.48 -6.67
N GLU A 459 22.93 5.46 -7.07
CA GLU A 459 22.79 4.80 -8.37
C GLU A 459 21.37 4.25 -8.59
N VAL A 460 20.82 3.54 -7.60
CA VAL A 460 19.50 2.92 -7.72
C VAL A 460 18.39 3.97 -7.66
N MET A 461 18.57 5.05 -6.90
CA MET A 461 17.61 6.16 -6.81
C MET A 461 17.58 6.99 -8.09
N GLU A 462 18.72 7.22 -8.75
CA GLU A 462 18.79 7.82 -10.10
C GLU A 462 17.99 7.03 -11.14
N LYS A 463 17.98 5.70 -11.00
CA LYS A 463 17.22 4.76 -11.83
C LYS A 463 15.79 4.52 -11.31
N VAL A 464 15.33 5.32 -10.34
CA VAL A 464 13.99 5.27 -9.75
C VAL A 464 13.63 3.88 -9.15
N LYS A 465 14.64 3.14 -8.66
CA LYS A 465 14.48 1.86 -7.93
C LYS A 465 14.29 2.13 -6.45
N LEU A 466 13.15 2.72 -6.11
CA LEU A 466 12.87 3.28 -4.78
C LEU A 466 12.95 2.24 -3.67
N LYS A 467 12.41 1.03 -3.90
CA LYS A 467 12.47 -0.06 -2.94
C LYS A 467 13.92 -0.50 -2.64
N GLN A 468 14.76 -0.55 -3.67
CA GLN A 468 16.18 -0.89 -3.51
C GLN A 468 16.94 0.22 -2.78
N GLY A 469 16.66 1.49 -3.08
CA GLY A 469 17.21 2.63 -2.36
C GLY A 469 16.91 2.56 -0.85
N LEU A 470 15.64 2.34 -0.48
CA LEU A 470 15.26 2.17 0.93
C LEU A 470 16.02 1.00 1.60
N LYS A 471 16.19 -0.12 0.88
CA LYS A 471 16.97 -1.26 1.38
C LYS A 471 18.44 -0.89 1.63
N MET A 472 19.08 -0.12 0.74
CA MET A 472 20.47 0.32 0.94
C MET A 472 20.60 1.22 2.17
N ALA A 473 19.67 2.17 2.35
CA ALA A 473 19.61 3.01 3.55
C ALA A 473 19.45 2.17 4.82
N MET A 474 18.64 1.10 4.76
CA MET A 474 18.49 0.20 5.91
C MET A 474 19.72 -0.66 6.21
N SER A 475 20.44 -1.12 5.18
CA SER A 475 21.72 -1.83 5.36
C SER A 475 22.74 -0.97 6.11
N ILE A 476 22.78 0.34 5.85
CA ILE A 476 23.68 1.27 6.55
C ILE A 476 23.37 1.34 8.05
N SER A 477 22.10 1.32 8.44
CA SER A 477 21.71 1.23 9.86
C SER A 477 22.15 -0.09 10.50
N SER A 478 22.05 -1.19 9.77
CA SER A 478 22.52 -2.50 10.25
C SER A 478 24.03 -2.51 10.48
N GLU A 479 24.81 -1.93 9.56
CA GLU A 479 26.27 -1.77 9.75
C GLU A 479 26.59 -0.89 10.98
N GLY A 480 25.80 0.16 11.23
CA GLY A 480 25.92 0.96 12.44
C GLY A 480 25.69 0.17 13.72
N ASN A 481 24.66 -0.68 13.75
CA ASN A 481 24.41 -1.57 14.90
C ASN A 481 25.56 -2.58 15.11
N SER A 482 26.05 -3.20 14.03
CA SER A 482 27.19 -4.12 14.09
C SER A 482 28.45 -3.42 14.60
N TYR A 483 28.72 -2.21 14.11
CA TYR A 483 29.86 -1.40 14.56
C TYR A 483 29.83 -1.11 16.06
N LEU A 484 28.67 -0.72 16.61
CA LEU A 484 28.51 -0.53 18.05
C LEU A 484 28.71 -1.84 18.84
N GLN A 485 28.30 -2.97 18.28
CA GLN A 485 28.41 -4.27 18.95
C GLN A 485 29.85 -4.79 18.95
N GLU A 486 30.53 -4.73 17.81
CA GLU A 486 31.91 -5.18 17.62
C GLU A 486 32.90 -4.33 18.42
N SER A 487 32.68 -3.01 18.46
CA SER A 487 33.51 -2.10 19.25
C SER A 487 33.35 -2.28 20.76
N GLN A 488 32.24 -2.86 21.23
CA GLN A 488 31.90 -2.93 22.65
C GLN A 488 32.07 -1.58 23.35
N PHE A 489 31.57 -0.50 22.73
CA PHE A 489 31.83 0.90 23.14
C PHE A 489 31.60 1.19 24.63
N TRP A 490 30.69 0.46 25.28
CA TRP A 490 30.43 0.60 26.72
C TRP A 490 31.63 0.15 27.58
N LYS A 491 32.37 -0.89 27.16
CA LYS A 491 33.63 -1.29 27.82
C LYS A 491 34.76 -0.35 27.45
N LEU A 492 34.86 0.05 26.17
CA LEU A 492 35.86 1.03 25.75
C LEU A 492 35.78 2.32 26.54
N TYR A 493 34.59 2.77 26.94
CA TYR A 493 34.47 3.97 27.76
C TYR A 493 35.15 3.86 29.13
N GLU A 494 35.22 2.65 29.69
CA GLU A 494 35.88 2.37 30.97
C GLU A 494 37.37 2.09 30.78
N GLU A 495 37.76 1.43 29.69
CA GLU A 495 39.11 0.91 29.45
C GLU A 495 39.99 1.78 28.52
N ASP A 496 39.40 2.38 27.49
CA ASP A 496 40.07 3.15 26.43
C ASP A 496 39.15 4.27 25.88
N GLN A 497 39.10 5.37 26.63
CA GLN A 497 38.25 6.52 26.30
C GLN A 497 38.55 7.15 24.92
N PRO A 498 39.81 7.30 24.48
CA PRO A 498 40.13 7.75 23.12
C PRO A 498 39.46 6.90 22.02
N SER A 499 39.55 5.58 22.10
CA SER A 499 38.89 4.70 21.12
C SER A 499 37.37 4.79 21.20
N CYS A 500 36.80 4.87 22.41
CA CYS A 500 35.36 5.10 22.58
C CYS A 500 34.91 6.42 21.94
N ALA A 501 35.70 7.49 22.07
CA ALA A 501 35.39 8.79 21.48
C ALA A 501 35.35 8.72 19.95
N ILE A 502 36.29 8.01 19.32
CA ILE A 502 36.28 7.72 17.87
C ILE A 502 34.99 6.99 17.48
N VAL A 503 34.62 5.94 18.20
CA VAL A 503 33.40 5.16 17.94
C VAL A 503 32.16 6.02 18.03
N MET A 504 32.04 6.84 19.08
CA MET A 504 30.85 7.64 19.32
C MET A 504 30.74 8.83 18.37
N LYS A 505 31.84 9.51 18.04
CA LYS A 505 31.84 10.60 17.05
C LYS A 505 31.47 10.08 15.65
N THR A 506 32.07 8.97 15.23
CA THR A 506 31.75 8.29 13.96
C THR A 506 30.29 7.89 13.91
N SER A 507 29.78 7.28 14.99
CA SER A 507 28.38 6.84 15.06
C SER A 507 27.40 8.01 15.03
N ALA A 508 27.72 9.14 15.66
CA ALA A 508 26.90 10.35 15.60
C ALA A 508 26.85 10.94 14.18
N GLY A 509 27.96 10.93 13.45
CA GLY A 509 27.98 11.27 12.02
C GLY A 509 27.14 10.32 11.17
N LEU A 510 27.15 9.02 11.48
CA LEU A 510 26.27 8.04 10.82
C LEU A 510 24.78 8.29 11.10
N VAL A 511 24.42 8.73 12.32
CA VAL A 511 23.05 9.14 12.64
C VAL A 511 22.61 10.32 11.76
N TYR A 512 23.48 11.31 11.53
CA TYR A 512 23.19 12.40 10.60
C TYR A 512 23.01 11.89 9.17
N LEU A 513 23.93 11.06 8.67
CA LEU A 513 23.84 10.49 7.32
C LEU A 513 22.55 9.70 7.11
N LEU A 514 22.11 8.90 8.10
CA LEU A 514 20.83 8.20 8.06
C LEU A 514 19.66 9.19 7.98
N ALA A 515 19.69 10.30 8.70
CA ALA A 515 18.67 11.35 8.54
C ALA A 515 18.63 11.88 7.09
N CYS A 516 19.79 11.99 6.41
CA CYS A 516 19.85 12.36 5.00
C CYS A 516 19.22 11.31 4.08
N LEU A 517 19.68 10.07 4.17
CA LEU A 517 19.24 8.98 3.29
C LEU A 517 17.77 8.64 3.48
N PHE A 518 17.23 8.78 4.68
CA PHE A 518 15.81 8.58 4.94
C PHE A 518 14.95 9.79 4.64
N LYS A 519 15.50 10.98 4.37
CA LYS A 519 14.69 12.19 4.11
C LYS A 519 13.66 12.02 2.98
N PRO A 520 13.98 11.33 1.86
CA PRO A 520 13.00 11.06 0.81
C PRO A 520 11.87 10.13 1.25
N PHE A 521 12.17 9.12 2.06
CA PHE A 521 11.22 8.08 2.47
C PHE A 521 10.41 8.49 3.69
N MET A 522 11.09 9.01 4.70
CA MET A 522 10.52 9.39 5.99
C MET A 522 10.87 10.84 6.44
N PRO A 523 10.27 11.88 5.84
CA PRO A 523 10.71 13.26 6.02
C PRO A 523 10.59 13.84 7.44
N SER A 524 9.57 13.47 8.22
CA SER A 524 9.41 13.91 9.62
C SER A 524 10.33 13.14 10.57
N PHE A 525 10.65 11.88 10.25
CA PHE A 525 11.67 11.12 10.98
C PHE A 525 13.02 11.82 10.88
N SER A 526 13.44 12.18 9.66
CA SER A 526 14.69 12.90 9.46
C SER A 526 14.72 14.24 10.20
N LEU A 527 13.61 14.99 10.19
CA LEU A 527 13.49 16.24 10.94
C LEU A 527 13.65 16.01 12.45
N GLU A 528 13.03 14.96 12.99
CA GLU A 528 13.15 14.63 14.41
C GLU A 528 14.57 14.19 14.78
N VAL A 529 15.26 13.43 13.93
CA VAL A 529 16.67 13.05 14.16
C VAL A 529 17.56 14.29 14.19
N LEU A 530 17.40 15.21 13.23
CA LEU A 530 18.15 16.47 13.20
C LEU A 530 17.88 17.34 14.43
N LYS A 531 16.64 17.36 14.92
CA LYS A 531 16.28 18.02 16.17
C LYS A 531 16.98 17.39 17.38
N GLN A 532 17.05 16.06 17.46
CA GLN A 532 17.79 15.38 18.53
C GLN A 532 19.31 15.57 18.41
N LEU A 533 19.82 15.75 17.19
CA LEU A 533 21.21 16.18 16.95
C LEU A 533 21.41 17.67 17.23
N ASN A 534 20.35 18.45 17.46
CA ASN A 534 20.41 19.91 17.65
C ASN A 534 21.10 20.64 16.48
N MET A 535 20.77 20.22 15.26
CA MET A 535 21.23 20.91 14.04
C MET A 535 20.40 22.20 13.84
N PRO A 536 21.04 23.33 13.44
CA PRO A 536 20.32 24.57 13.16
C PRO A 536 19.23 24.36 12.09
N PRO A 537 18.08 25.05 12.17
CA PRO A 537 17.04 24.98 11.13
C PRO A 537 17.53 25.36 9.73
N GLU A 538 18.53 26.24 9.66
CA GLU A 538 19.22 26.69 8.44
C GLU A 538 20.01 25.55 7.77
N PHE A 539 20.36 24.51 8.53
CA PHE A 539 21.20 23.41 8.07
C PHE A 539 20.35 22.45 7.24
N GLN A 540 20.39 22.62 5.92
CA GLN A 540 19.71 21.74 5.00
C GLN A 540 20.51 20.45 4.82
N VAL A 541 19.82 19.34 5.00
CA VAL A 541 20.28 18.02 4.60
C VAL A 541 20.61 18.04 3.11
N SER A 542 21.81 17.61 2.75
CA SER A 542 22.29 17.54 1.38
C SER A 542 22.94 16.17 1.12
N LEU A 543 22.86 15.72 -0.14
CA LEU A 543 23.58 14.56 -0.68
C LEU A 543 24.08 14.91 -2.09
N SER A 544 24.49 16.15 -2.29
CA SER A 544 24.87 16.69 -3.60
C SER A 544 26.33 16.35 -3.94
N ASP A 545 26.58 16.12 -5.23
CA ASP A 545 27.95 15.90 -5.70
C ASP A 545 28.76 17.20 -5.61
N GLU A 546 28.11 18.35 -5.87
CA GLU A 546 28.74 19.68 -5.86
C GLU A 546 29.31 20.06 -4.48
N ASN A 547 28.66 19.63 -3.39
CA ASN A 547 29.13 19.90 -2.02
C ASN A 547 30.11 18.84 -1.50
N GLY A 548 30.39 17.78 -2.27
CA GLY A 548 31.24 16.66 -1.83
C GLY A 548 30.58 15.76 -0.77
N ASP A 549 29.25 15.76 -0.67
CA ASP A 549 28.53 15.05 0.40
C ASP A 549 28.69 13.53 0.30
N ILE A 550 28.85 13.00 -0.92
CA ILE A 550 29.09 11.57 -1.16
C ILE A 550 30.45 11.15 -0.59
N ASP A 551 31.48 11.97 -0.80
CA ASP A 551 32.81 11.72 -0.23
C ASP A 551 32.80 11.91 1.29
N GLN A 552 32.02 12.86 1.80
CA GLN A 552 31.85 13.09 3.23
C GLN A 552 31.21 11.87 3.93
N ALA A 553 30.36 11.10 3.25
CA ALA A 553 29.82 9.85 3.81
C ALA A 553 30.89 8.79 4.12
N ARG A 554 32.09 8.89 3.54
CA ARG A 554 33.27 8.06 3.86
C ARG A 554 34.08 8.60 5.04
N LYS A 555 33.73 9.77 5.56
CA LYS A 555 34.42 10.47 6.66
C LYS A 555 33.42 10.85 7.75
N LEU A 556 32.70 9.85 8.24
CA LEU A 556 31.59 10.03 9.19
C LEU A 556 32.00 10.84 10.44
N TRP A 557 33.25 10.70 10.90
CA TRP A 557 33.79 11.43 12.05
C TRP A 557 34.01 12.93 11.81
N GLU A 558 33.95 13.41 10.56
CA GLU A 558 34.09 14.83 10.19
C GLU A 558 32.73 15.55 10.07
N ILE A 559 31.62 14.80 10.00
CA ILE A 559 30.28 15.35 9.77
C ILE A 559 29.84 16.26 10.92
N LEU A 560 30.03 15.81 12.18
CA LEU A 560 29.67 16.58 13.37
C LEU A 560 30.94 17.08 14.06
N PRO A 561 31.07 18.40 14.31
CA PRO A 561 32.28 18.94 14.92
C PRO A 561 32.41 18.49 16.39
N ALA A 562 33.65 18.31 16.83
CA ALA A 562 33.93 18.10 18.25
C ALA A 562 33.45 19.30 19.07
N GLY A 563 32.91 19.06 20.26
CA GLY A 563 32.32 20.11 21.08
C GLY A 563 30.87 20.47 20.74
N HIS A 564 30.31 19.94 19.64
CA HIS A 564 28.89 20.13 19.30
C HIS A 564 27.99 19.57 20.40
N ARG A 565 26.98 20.33 20.81
CA ARG A 565 26.01 19.90 21.82
C ARG A 565 24.76 19.33 21.15
N ILE A 566 24.51 18.04 21.35
CA ILE A 566 23.27 17.38 20.90
C ILE A 566 22.07 17.82 21.73
N GLY A 567 20.88 17.62 21.18
CA GLY A 567 19.61 17.84 21.85
C GLY A 567 19.26 16.72 22.83
N LYS A 568 18.00 16.66 23.24
CA LYS A 568 17.52 15.62 24.15
C LYS A 568 17.14 14.36 23.35
N PRO A 569 17.80 13.21 23.57
CA PRO A 569 17.44 11.97 22.90
C PRO A 569 16.04 11.50 23.31
N LYS A 570 15.30 10.91 22.36
CA LYS A 570 14.04 10.23 22.63
C LYS A 570 13.82 9.06 21.66
N PRO A 571 13.09 8.00 22.06
CA PRO A 571 12.69 6.95 21.15
C PRO A 571 11.94 7.51 19.93
N LEU A 572 12.35 7.08 18.74
CA LEU A 572 11.78 7.54 17.47
C LEU A 572 10.55 6.74 17.03
N PHE A 573 10.50 5.46 17.43
CA PHE A 573 9.42 4.54 17.13
C PHE A 573 8.89 3.91 18.41
N ARG A 574 7.63 3.52 18.40
CA ARG A 574 6.99 2.73 19.44
C ARG A 574 6.66 1.35 18.89
N GLU A 575 6.66 0.37 19.76
CA GLU A 575 6.16 -0.95 19.44
C GLU A 575 4.68 -0.91 19.03
N LEU A 576 4.33 -1.69 18.02
CA LEU A 576 2.95 -2.03 17.68
C LEU A 576 2.61 -3.38 18.30
N ARG A 577 1.68 -3.36 19.26
CA ARG A 577 1.24 -4.55 19.99
C ARG A 577 0.16 -5.32 19.22
N ASP A 578 0.09 -6.62 19.46
CA ASP A 578 -0.87 -7.53 18.83
C ASP A 578 -2.32 -7.03 18.97
N GLU A 579 -2.70 -6.51 20.15
CA GLU A 579 -4.06 -6.04 20.38
C GLU A 579 -4.40 -4.80 19.55
N GLU A 580 -3.45 -3.87 19.38
CA GLU A 580 -3.66 -2.68 18.56
C GLU A 580 -3.81 -3.06 17.08
N ILE A 581 -2.99 -3.99 16.62
CA ILE A 581 -2.99 -4.51 15.25
C ILE A 581 -4.29 -5.24 14.95
N GLU A 582 -4.77 -6.08 15.86
CA GLU A 582 -6.03 -6.80 15.67
C GLU A 582 -7.24 -5.85 15.63
N VAL A 583 -7.23 -4.80 16.47
CA VAL A 583 -8.26 -3.75 16.42
C VAL A 583 -8.29 -3.08 15.05
N TYR A 584 -7.13 -2.72 14.49
CA TYR A 584 -7.09 -2.15 13.15
C TYR A 584 -7.51 -3.16 12.08
N ARG A 585 -7.03 -4.40 12.12
CA ARG A 585 -7.42 -5.45 11.17
C ARG A 585 -8.92 -5.63 11.13
N LEU A 586 -9.56 -5.78 12.29
CA LEU A 586 -11.02 -5.90 12.39
C LEU A 586 -11.75 -4.61 11.96
N LYS A 587 -11.22 -3.44 12.34
CA LYS A 587 -11.77 -2.14 11.91
C LYS A 587 -11.80 -2.06 10.39
N PHE A 588 -10.74 -2.52 9.71
CA PHE A 588 -10.55 -2.33 8.28
C PHE A 588 -10.95 -3.53 7.38
N ALA A 589 -11.54 -4.59 7.97
CA ALA A 589 -12.00 -5.80 7.28
C ALA A 589 -13.45 -5.75 6.74
N GLY A 590 -14.24 -4.71 7.02
CA GLY A 590 -15.66 -4.60 6.64
C GLY A 590 -16.10 -3.24 6.08
N SER A 591 -17.41 -3.00 5.88
CA SER A 591 -17.95 -1.79 5.22
C SER A 591 -17.64 -0.46 5.93
N GLN A 592 -17.27 0.59 5.18
CA GLN A 592 -17.07 1.96 5.71
C GLN A 592 -18.37 2.55 6.26
N ALA A 593 -19.52 2.24 5.66
CA ALA A 593 -20.83 2.67 6.16
C ALA A 593 -21.15 2.04 7.53
N ASP A 594 -20.79 0.77 7.73
CA ASP A 594 -20.94 0.10 9.02
C ASP A 594 -20.00 0.68 10.09
N ARG A 595 -18.81 1.13 9.68
CA ARG A 595 -17.84 1.83 10.54
C ARG A 595 -18.36 3.20 10.96
N GLU A 596 -18.86 4.01 10.02
CA GLU A 596 -19.41 5.33 10.28
C GLU A 596 -20.64 5.23 11.19
N ALA A 597 -21.53 4.25 10.95
CA ALA A 597 -22.66 3.98 11.83
C ALA A 597 -22.23 3.56 13.25
N LYS A 598 -21.22 2.69 13.38
CA LYS A 598 -20.67 2.29 14.68
C LYS A 598 -19.95 3.45 15.40
N ALA A 599 -19.14 4.23 14.69
CA ALA A 599 -18.42 5.37 15.24
C ALA A 599 -19.37 6.51 15.64
N ALA A 600 -20.44 6.74 14.87
CA ALA A 600 -21.52 7.65 15.22
C ALA A 600 -22.28 7.15 16.45
N ALA A 601 -22.58 5.85 16.54
CA ALA A 601 -23.21 5.25 17.71
C ALA A 601 -22.33 5.32 18.96
N GLU A 602 -21.01 5.12 18.85
CA GLU A 602 -20.05 5.27 19.96
C GLU A 602 -19.88 6.73 20.38
N LYS A 603 -19.82 7.68 19.43
CA LYS A 603 -19.82 9.12 19.74
C LYS A 603 -21.12 9.54 20.42
N ALA A 604 -22.27 9.07 19.94
CA ALA A 604 -23.57 9.33 20.56
C ALA A 604 -23.65 8.71 21.97
N ALA A 605 -23.16 7.49 22.16
CA ALA A 605 -23.09 6.83 23.47
C ALA A 605 -22.15 7.54 24.46
N ASN A 606 -21.01 8.05 23.98
CA ASN A 606 -20.08 8.84 24.80
C ASN A 606 -20.59 10.25 25.10
N GLN A 607 -21.38 10.86 24.21
CA GLN A 607 -22.09 12.12 24.49
C GLN A 607 -23.20 11.90 25.52
N LEU A 608 -23.99 10.82 25.41
CA LEU A 608 -25.02 10.42 26.39
C LEU A 608 -24.44 10.11 27.79
N LYS A 609 -23.20 9.61 27.86
CA LYS A 609 -22.47 9.44 29.12
C LYS A 609 -21.98 10.76 29.73
N LYS A 610 -21.76 11.81 28.91
CA LYS A 610 -21.38 13.14 29.38
C LYS A 610 -22.57 14.00 29.82
N THR A 611 -23.80 13.72 29.35
CA THR A 611 -25.03 14.44 29.75
C THR A 611 -25.71 13.90 31.02
N LYS A 612 -25.25 12.80 31.61
CA LYS A 612 -25.73 12.31 32.92
C LYS A 612 -24.77 12.65 34.06
N VAL A 613 -24.48 13.95 34.25
CA VAL A 613 -23.97 14.48 35.53
C VAL A 613 -24.60 15.85 35.79
N SER A 614 -25.88 15.86 36.17
CA SER A 614 -26.49 16.92 36.98
C SER A 614 -27.92 16.48 37.36
N ASP A 615 -28.04 15.70 38.42
CA ASP A 615 -28.96 16.07 39.49
C ASP A 615 -28.67 15.28 40.75
N GLY A 616 -28.61 16.02 41.85
CA GLY A 616 -28.04 15.58 43.11
C GLY A 616 -29.04 14.97 44.08
N ARG A 617 -28.46 14.16 44.97
CA ARG A 617 -28.87 13.88 46.36
C ARG A 617 -30.18 13.11 46.54
N GLU A 618 -30.02 11.82 46.79
CA GLU A 618 -30.33 11.29 48.12
C GLU A 618 -29.33 10.19 48.52
N LYS A 619 -29.11 10.10 49.83
CA LYS A 619 -27.95 9.54 50.52
C LYS A 619 -28.24 8.09 50.96
N ARG A 620 -27.14 7.35 51.22
CA ARG A 620 -27.00 6.20 52.15
C ARG A 620 -27.67 4.90 51.67
N ASP A 621 -27.05 3.72 51.68
CA ASP A 621 -25.81 3.22 52.25
C ASP A 621 -25.30 2.07 51.37
N TRP A 622 -24.01 2.06 51.06
CA TRP A 622 -23.15 0.87 50.98
C TRP A 622 -21.79 1.27 50.36
N LYS A 623 -21.02 2.07 51.10
CA LYS A 623 -19.57 2.18 50.87
C LYS A 623 -18.91 2.51 52.20
N ASN A 624 -18.30 1.48 52.78
CA ASN A 624 -17.06 1.48 53.55
C ASN A 624 -16.90 0.03 54.03
N ARG A 625 -15.81 -0.68 53.88
CA ARG A 625 -14.41 -0.43 53.48
C ARG A 625 -13.88 -1.85 53.24
N ALA A 626 -13.40 -2.21 52.06
CA ALA A 626 -11.99 -2.06 51.69
C ALA A 626 -11.03 -2.29 52.87
N ALA A 627 -10.60 -3.53 53.06
CA ALA A 627 -9.20 -3.95 53.12
C ALA A 627 -9.10 -5.37 53.70
N GLU A 628 -8.12 -6.13 53.20
CA GLU A 628 -7.63 -7.41 53.71
C GLU A 628 -8.40 -8.68 53.31
N SER A 629 -7.99 -9.26 52.18
CA SER A 629 -7.60 -10.68 52.18
C SER A 629 -6.60 -10.94 51.06
N LYS A 630 -5.37 -11.26 51.47
CA LYS A 630 -4.31 -11.82 50.62
C LYS A 630 -4.85 -13.03 49.86
N SER A 631 -4.88 -12.98 48.54
CA SER A 631 -4.85 -14.18 47.70
C SER A 631 -3.41 -14.42 47.27
N ILE A 632 -2.87 -15.53 47.75
CA ILE A 632 -1.56 -16.10 47.41
C ILE A 632 -1.41 -16.16 45.87
N PRO A 633 -0.25 -15.82 45.29
CA PRO A 633 -0.01 -16.01 43.87
C PRO A 633 -0.03 -17.52 43.59
N THR A 634 -1.10 -18.01 42.96
CA THR A 634 -1.05 -19.33 42.32
C THR A 634 -0.04 -19.20 41.18
N ARG A 635 1.10 -19.88 41.33
CA ARG A 635 2.03 -20.19 40.24
C ARG A 635 1.21 -20.50 38.98
N ASP A 636 1.57 -19.88 37.86
CA ASP A 636 1.05 -20.28 36.55
C ASP A 636 1.19 -21.80 36.43
N ALA A 637 0.05 -22.50 36.44
CA ALA A 637 0.04 -23.92 36.16
C ALA A 637 0.46 -24.06 34.70
N GLU A 638 1.50 -24.85 34.47
CA GLU A 638 2.03 -25.16 33.14
C GLU A 638 0.88 -25.59 32.21
N ILE A 639 0.81 -25.00 31.02
CA ILE A 639 -0.25 -25.33 30.06
C ILE A 639 -0.04 -26.80 29.63
N SER A 640 -0.94 -27.68 30.02
CA SER A 640 -0.88 -29.12 29.73
C SER A 640 -1.67 -29.50 28.47
N ILE A 641 -1.15 -30.46 27.70
CA ILE A 641 -1.82 -31.08 26.54
C ILE A 641 -3.17 -31.72 26.89
N SER A 642 -3.35 -32.14 28.14
CA SER A 642 -4.62 -32.72 28.62
C SER A 642 -5.80 -31.74 28.58
N ARG A 643 -5.55 -30.44 28.31
CA ARG A 643 -6.59 -29.43 28.07
C ARG A 643 -7.19 -29.47 26.65
N LEU A 644 -6.53 -30.11 25.70
CA LEU A 644 -7.06 -30.28 24.34
C LEU A 644 -8.05 -31.45 24.28
N ASP A 645 -9.12 -31.27 23.53
CA ASP A 645 -10.10 -32.31 23.21
C ASP A 645 -9.84 -32.85 21.81
N ILE A 646 -8.86 -33.75 21.68
CA ILE A 646 -8.56 -34.43 20.42
C ILE A 646 -9.30 -35.76 20.41
N ARG A 647 -10.12 -36.01 19.39
CA ARG A 647 -10.92 -37.22 19.24
C ARG A 647 -10.71 -37.89 17.89
N VAL A 648 -11.02 -39.18 17.83
CA VAL A 648 -11.15 -39.92 16.57
C VAL A 648 -12.43 -39.47 15.86
N GLY A 649 -12.32 -38.86 14.69
CA GLY A 649 -13.44 -38.46 13.84
C GLY A 649 -13.58 -39.37 12.62
N LEU A 650 -14.80 -39.75 12.26
CA LEU A 650 -15.12 -40.45 11.01
C LEU A 650 -15.76 -39.47 10.02
N ILE A 651 -15.13 -39.25 8.87
CA ILE A 651 -15.66 -38.37 7.82
C ILE A 651 -16.86 -39.07 7.15
N ARG A 652 -18.07 -38.63 7.46
CA ARG A 652 -19.32 -39.18 6.90
C ARG A 652 -19.63 -38.64 5.52
N LYS A 653 -19.21 -37.41 5.27
CA LYS A 653 -19.43 -36.73 3.99
C LYS A 653 -18.35 -35.69 3.79
N VAL A 654 -17.84 -35.60 2.57
CA VAL A 654 -16.92 -34.55 2.13
C VAL A 654 -17.39 -33.99 0.80
N GLN A 655 -17.30 -32.68 0.65
CA GLN A 655 -17.58 -31.97 -0.60
C GLN A 655 -16.67 -30.76 -0.73
N LYS A 656 -16.40 -30.30 -1.96
CA LYS A 656 -15.69 -29.04 -2.17
C LYS A 656 -16.53 -27.86 -1.68
N HIS A 657 -15.88 -26.85 -1.11
CA HIS A 657 -16.55 -25.65 -0.66
C HIS A 657 -17.12 -24.88 -1.87
N PRO A 658 -18.39 -24.41 -1.82
CA PRO A 658 -19.05 -23.79 -2.97
C PRO A 658 -18.36 -22.49 -3.43
N ASP A 659 -17.82 -21.73 -2.48
CA ASP A 659 -17.20 -20.42 -2.73
C ASP A 659 -15.67 -20.40 -2.49
N ALA A 660 -15.00 -21.57 -2.46
CA ALA A 660 -13.55 -21.63 -2.23
C ALA A 660 -12.88 -22.88 -2.83
N ASP A 661 -11.95 -22.67 -3.76
CA ASP A 661 -11.30 -23.75 -4.52
C ASP A 661 -10.35 -24.62 -3.70
N ALA A 662 -9.84 -24.11 -2.57
CA ALA A 662 -8.86 -24.79 -1.73
C ALA A 662 -9.48 -25.48 -0.50
N LEU A 663 -10.79 -25.40 -0.29
CA LEU A 663 -11.45 -25.87 0.94
C LEU A 663 -12.39 -27.05 0.70
N TYR A 664 -12.38 -28.01 1.63
CA TYR A 664 -13.43 -29.00 1.79
C TYR A 664 -14.43 -28.57 2.87
N VAL A 665 -15.64 -29.09 2.76
CA VAL A 665 -16.69 -29.07 3.78
C VAL A 665 -16.96 -30.51 4.18
N GLU A 666 -16.61 -30.86 5.41
CA GLU A 666 -16.75 -32.20 5.95
C GLU A 666 -17.85 -32.27 7.02
N GLU A 667 -18.63 -33.37 7.02
CA GLU A 667 -19.46 -33.78 8.14
C GLU A 667 -18.73 -34.90 8.88
N ILE A 668 -18.17 -34.59 10.05
CA ILE A 668 -17.32 -35.53 10.80
C ILE A 668 -18.02 -36.00 12.07
N ASP A 669 -18.21 -37.32 12.18
CA ASP A 669 -18.75 -37.99 13.36
C ASP A 669 -17.64 -38.12 14.43
N VAL A 670 -17.78 -37.36 15.50
CA VAL A 670 -16.85 -37.32 16.65
C VAL A 670 -17.50 -37.91 17.91
N GLY A 671 -18.45 -38.83 17.75
CA GLY A 671 -19.17 -39.50 18.85
C GLY A 671 -20.20 -38.63 19.56
N GLU A 672 -20.67 -37.58 18.88
CA GLU A 672 -21.75 -36.71 19.35
C GLU A 672 -23.08 -37.07 18.68
N ALA A 673 -24.19 -36.53 19.17
CA ALA A 673 -25.53 -36.82 18.62
C ALA A 673 -25.69 -36.44 17.14
N THR A 674 -24.91 -35.46 16.67
CA THR A 674 -24.87 -35.03 15.26
C THR A 674 -23.41 -34.86 14.82
N PRO A 675 -23.04 -35.24 13.58
CA PRO A 675 -21.74 -34.92 13.02
C PRO A 675 -21.47 -33.41 13.04
N ARG A 676 -20.22 -33.02 13.22
CA ARG A 676 -19.80 -31.61 13.16
C ARG A 676 -19.47 -31.21 11.74
N THR A 677 -19.86 -30.00 11.36
CA THR A 677 -19.35 -29.36 10.13
C THR A 677 -17.93 -28.88 10.38
N VAL A 678 -16.99 -29.36 9.57
CA VAL A 678 -15.58 -28.97 9.60
C VAL A 678 -15.22 -28.43 8.22
N ILE A 679 -14.32 -27.43 8.19
CA ILE A 679 -13.80 -26.84 6.96
C ILE A 679 -12.29 -27.01 6.98
N SER A 680 -11.74 -27.74 6.01
CA SER A 680 -10.30 -27.99 5.91
C SER A 680 -9.70 -27.46 4.60
N GLY A 681 -8.42 -27.07 4.64
CA GLY A 681 -7.67 -26.61 3.47
C GLY A 681 -7.01 -27.73 2.66
N LEU A 682 -7.62 -28.91 2.60
CA LEU A 682 -6.96 -30.13 2.13
C LEU A 682 -7.14 -30.42 0.63
N VAL A 683 -7.88 -29.59 -0.12
CA VAL A 683 -8.18 -29.84 -1.54
C VAL A 683 -6.93 -30.00 -2.41
N ASN A 684 -5.88 -29.21 -2.13
CA ASN A 684 -4.65 -29.23 -2.91
C ASN A 684 -3.69 -30.37 -2.50
N TYR A 685 -4.01 -31.11 -1.44
CA TYR A 685 -3.11 -32.08 -0.83
C TYR A 685 -3.67 -33.50 -0.85
N ILE A 686 -4.99 -33.66 -0.64
CA ILE A 686 -5.63 -34.95 -0.50
C ILE A 686 -6.85 -35.00 -1.45
N PRO A 687 -6.85 -35.95 -2.40
CA PRO A 687 -8.00 -36.16 -3.29
C PRO A 687 -9.27 -36.48 -2.50
N ILE A 688 -10.43 -36.05 -3.00
CA ILE A 688 -11.71 -36.22 -2.31
C ILE A 688 -12.07 -37.70 -2.11
N GLU A 689 -11.63 -38.57 -3.02
CA GLU A 689 -11.86 -40.02 -2.94
C GLU A 689 -11.09 -40.65 -1.76
N GLU A 690 -9.99 -40.02 -1.33
CA GLU A 690 -9.18 -40.45 -0.20
C GLU A 690 -9.65 -39.85 1.13
N MET A 691 -10.69 -39.01 1.14
CA MET A 691 -11.21 -38.35 2.34
C MET A 691 -12.48 -39.03 2.86
N GLN A 692 -13.32 -39.55 1.97
CA GLN A 692 -14.61 -40.16 2.31
C GLN A 692 -14.43 -41.42 3.18
N ASP A 693 -15.24 -41.55 4.24
CA ASP A 693 -15.26 -42.68 5.18
C ASP A 693 -13.92 -42.93 5.92
N ARG A 694 -13.03 -41.94 5.92
CA ARG A 694 -11.72 -42.01 6.58
C ARG A 694 -11.82 -41.61 8.06
N LYS A 695 -11.07 -42.31 8.91
CA LYS A 695 -10.89 -41.93 10.32
C LYS A 695 -9.69 -40.99 10.46
N VAL A 696 -9.86 -39.90 11.20
CA VAL A 696 -8.86 -38.83 11.37
C VAL A 696 -8.84 -38.33 12.81
N CYS A 697 -7.74 -37.76 13.28
CA CYS A 697 -7.71 -37.05 14.56
C CYS A 697 -8.27 -35.64 14.41
N VAL A 698 -9.18 -35.24 15.31
CA VAL A 698 -9.94 -33.98 15.23
C VAL A 698 -9.87 -33.23 16.55
N LEU A 699 -9.48 -31.96 16.52
CA LEU A 699 -9.52 -31.06 17.68
C LEU A 699 -10.91 -30.42 17.82
N CYS A 700 -11.60 -30.73 18.91
CA CYS A 700 -13.03 -30.49 19.10
C CYS A 700 -13.36 -29.32 20.03
N ASN A 701 -12.42 -28.80 20.82
CA ASN A 701 -12.70 -27.72 21.79
C ASN A 701 -12.17 -26.35 21.37
N LEU A 702 -11.88 -26.13 20.07
CA LEU A 702 -11.67 -24.79 19.54
C LEU A 702 -12.99 -24.02 19.43
N LYS A 703 -12.91 -22.69 19.56
CA LYS A 703 -14.07 -21.83 19.28
C LYS A 703 -14.42 -21.92 17.79
N PRO A 704 -15.69 -22.17 17.40
CA PRO A 704 -16.07 -22.27 16.01
C PRO A 704 -15.75 -21.00 15.18
N VAL A 705 -15.22 -21.18 13.97
CA VAL A 705 -14.74 -20.10 13.08
C VAL A 705 -15.52 -20.11 11.77
N ASN A 706 -15.94 -18.94 11.29
CA ASN A 706 -16.53 -18.82 9.96
C ASN A 706 -15.43 -18.80 8.90
N MET A 707 -15.49 -19.75 7.97
CA MET A 707 -14.58 -19.85 6.83
C MET A 707 -15.42 -19.75 5.55
N ARG A 708 -15.25 -18.64 4.82
CA ARG A 708 -15.96 -18.36 3.55
C ARG A 708 -17.48 -18.54 3.62
N GLY A 709 -18.08 -18.19 4.77
CA GLY A 709 -19.53 -18.21 4.99
C GLY A 709 -20.08 -19.46 5.68
N ILE A 710 -19.27 -20.53 5.82
CA ILE A 710 -19.66 -21.75 6.54
C ILE A 710 -18.89 -21.82 7.87
N LYS A 711 -19.57 -22.22 8.94
CA LYS A 711 -18.98 -22.29 10.28
C LYS A 711 -18.29 -23.64 10.49
N SER A 712 -16.98 -23.62 10.72
CA SER A 712 -16.19 -24.80 11.12
C SER A 712 -16.27 -24.97 12.64
N HIS A 713 -16.68 -26.15 13.09
CA HIS A 713 -16.93 -26.49 14.50
C HIS A 713 -15.84 -27.37 15.13
N ALA A 714 -14.84 -27.75 14.36
CA ALA A 714 -13.66 -28.50 14.82
C ALA A 714 -12.53 -28.31 13.80
N MET A 715 -11.39 -28.95 14.02
CA MET A 715 -10.23 -28.90 13.12
C MET A 715 -9.65 -30.29 12.91
N VAL A 716 -9.46 -30.68 11.65
CA VAL A 716 -8.77 -31.93 11.29
C VAL A 716 -7.27 -31.74 11.49
N LEU A 717 -6.62 -32.64 12.21
CA LEU A 717 -5.17 -32.59 12.46
C LEU A 717 -4.40 -33.24 11.31
N THR A 718 -3.39 -32.53 10.83
CA THR A 718 -2.53 -32.97 9.72
C THR A 718 -1.06 -32.79 10.04
N ALA A 719 -0.20 -33.68 9.54
CA ALA A 719 1.25 -33.48 9.59
C ALA A 719 1.75 -32.90 8.26
N SER A 720 2.70 -31.97 8.34
CA SER A 720 3.33 -31.37 7.18
C SER A 720 4.86 -31.36 7.31
N ASN A 721 5.55 -31.50 6.18
CA ASN A 721 7.00 -31.32 6.12
C ASN A 721 7.38 -29.82 6.19
N ASN A 722 8.66 -29.53 6.43
CA ASN A 722 9.15 -28.16 6.71
C ASN A 722 8.82 -27.11 5.63
N ASP A 723 8.71 -27.51 4.36
CA ASP A 723 8.36 -26.62 3.24
C ASP A 723 6.85 -26.67 2.87
N ARG A 724 6.05 -27.45 3.62
CA ARG A 724 4.60 -27.67 3.41
C ARG A 724 4.23 -28.14 2.00
N THR A 725 5.17 -28.74 1.27
CA THR A 725 4.89 -29.36 -0.03
C THR A 725 4.12 -30.66 0.10
N LYS A 726 4.15 -31.28 1.29
CA LYS A 726 3.42 -32.50 1.62
C LYS A 726 2.62 -32.34 2.91
N VAL A 727 1.34 -32.71 2.87
CA VAL A 727 0.43 -32.68 4.01
C VAL A 727 -0.31 -34.02 4.06
N GLU A 728 -0.31 -34.66 5.23
CA GLU A 728 -0.93 -35.97 5.47
C GLU A 728 -1.88 -35.90 6.68
N LEU A 729 -2.97 -36.67 6.66
CA LEU A 729 -3.86 -36.79 7.82
C LEU A 729 -3.17 -37.52 8.96
N VAL A 730 -3.44 -37.09 10.20
CA VAL A 730 -3.10 -37.88 11.38
C VAL A 730 -4.16 -38.96 11.58
N GLU A 731 -3.84 -40.20 11.23
CA GLU A 731 -4.76 -41.32 11.18
C GLU A 731 -4.68 -42.17 12.45
N PRO A 732 -5.82 -42.43 13.12
CA PRO A 732 -5.87 -43.42 14.19
C PRO A 732 -5.87 -44.85 13.61
N PRO A 733 -5.57 -45.88 14.43
CA PRO A 733 -5.69 -47.28 14.01
C PRO A 733 -7.07 -47.62 13.47
N ARG A 734 -7.15 -48.57 12.52
CA ARG A 734 -8.42 -48.95 11.85
C ARG A 734 -9.53 -49.33 12.83
N ASP A 735 -9.18 -49.99 13.94
CA ASP A 735 -10.11 -50.47 14.95
C ASP A 735 -10.45 -49.40 16.02
N ALA A 736 -9.90 -48.19 15.93
CA ALA A 736 -10.20 -47.09 16.86
C ALA A 736 -11.67 -46.66 16.77
N ILE A 737 -12.28 -46.28 17.89
CA ILE A 737 -13.72 -46.01 17.95
C ILE A 737 -13.97 -44.53 17.64
N ALA A 738 -14.95 -44.21 16.78
CA ALA A 738 -15.32 -42.83 16.52
C ALA A 738 -15.82 -42.13 17.80
N GLY A 739 -15.30 -40.94 18.05
CA GLY A 739 -15.52 -40.15 19.26
C GLY A 739 -14.64 -40.51 20.45
N GLU A 740 -13.82 -41.55 20.35
CA GLU A 740 -12.83 -41.86 21.37
C GLU A 740 -11.81 -40.73 21.48
N ARG A 741 -11.48 -40.35 22.72
CA ARG A 741 -10.47 -39.33 23.02
C ARG A 741 -9.06 -39.87 22.84
N VAL A 742 -8.22 -39.14 22.12
CA VAL A 742 -6.79 -39.42 21.99
C VAL A 742 -6.10 -39.10 23.32
N GLN A 743 -5.33 -40.07 23.83
CA GLN A 743 -4.61 -39.98 25.09
C GLN A 743 -3.11 -39.80 24.86
N PHE A 744 -2.45 -39.16 25.82
CA PHE A 744 -1.01 -38.91 25.84
C PHE A 744 -0.44 -39.48 27.14
N LEU A 745 0.39 -40.53 27.04
CA LEU A 745 0.94 -41.19 28.22
C LEU A 745 1.75 -40.19 29.07
N GLY A 746 1.45 -40.12 30.36
CA GLY A 746 2.09 -39.17 31.28
C GLY A 746 1.38 -37.81 31.41
N PHE A 747 0.30 -37.57 30.66
CA PHE A 747 -0.49 -36.34 30.75
C PHE A 747 -1.95 -36.66 31.11
N GLU A 748 -2.26 -36.59 32.40
CA GLU A 748 -3.62 -36.80 32.90
C GLU A 748 -4.40 -35.47 33.00
N GLY A 749 -5.72 -35.52 32.80
CA GLY A 749 -6.61 -34.37 32.96
C GLY A 749 -7.79 -34.36 31.99
N GLU A 750 -8.79 -33.56 32.33
CA GLU A 750 -9.98 -33.34 31.51
C GLU A 750 -9.78 -32.17 30.53
N PRO A 751 -10.35 -32.24 29.32
CA PRO A 751 -10.23 -31.16 28.36
C PRO A 751 -11.04 -29.95 28.80
N ASP A 752 -10.62 -28.76 28.39
CA ASP A 752 -11.45 -27.57 28.53
C ASP A 752 -12.73 -27.75 27.67
N GLU A 753 -13.91 -27.35 28.16
CA GLU A 753 -15.16 -27.39 27.36
C GLU A 753 -15.03 -26.60 26.05
N VAL A 754 -14.43 -25.41 26.11
CA VAL A 754 -14.02 -24.59 24.97
C VAL A 754 -12.73 -23.86 25.35
N LEU A 755 -11.69 -23.98 24.52
CA LEU A 755 -10.42 -23.31 24.71
C LEU A 755 -10.61 -21.79 24.66
N ASN A 756 -10.12 -21.09 25.68
CA ASN A 756 -10.14 -19.64 25.71
C ASN A 756 -9.08 -19.07 24.74
N PRO A 757 -9.47 -18.37 23.66
CA PRO A 757 -8.52 -17.86 22.66
C PRO A 757 -7.50 -16.87 23.24
N ARG A 758 -7.81 -16.21 24.36
CA ARG A 758 -6.87 -15.28 25.03
C ARG A 758 -5.74 -15.99 25.77
N LYS A 759 -5.90 -17.27 26.11
CA LYS A 759 -4.91 -18.06 26.84
C LYS A 759 -3.91 -18.76 25.90
N LYS A 760 -4.08 -18.65 24.57
CA LYS A 760 -3.22 -19.24 23.52
C LYS A 760 -2.85 -20.72 23.77
N VAL A 761 -3.79 -21.52 24.29
CA VAL A 761 -3.54 -22.89 24.76
C VAL A 761 -3.13 -23.80 23.61
N TRP A 762 -3.85 -23.75 22.50
CA TRP A 762 -3.54 -24.52 21.30
C TRP A 762 -2.19 -24.12 20.73
N GLU A 763 -1.95 -22.83 20.54
CA GLU A 763 -0.73 -22.29 19.94
C GLU A 763 0.52 -22.60 20.77
N THR A 764 0.37 -22.63 22.11
CA THR A 764 1.47 -23.00 23.03
C THR A 764 1.81 -24.48 22.96
N LEU A 765 0.81 -25.35 22.74
CA LEU A 765 1.00 -26.81 22.72
C LEU A 765 1.35 -27.33 21.33
N GLN A 766 0.87 -26.68 20.28
CA GLN A 766 1.04 -27.10 18.89
C GLN A 766 2.50 -27.16 18.46
N VAL A 767 3.36 -26.29 18.99
CA VAL A 767 4.80 -26.26 18.65
C VAL A 767 5.52 -27.56 18.98
N ASP A 768 4.98 -28.33 19.93
CA ASP A 768 5.52 -29.62 20.36
C ASP A 768 4.77 -30.81 19.73
N LEU A 769 3.76 -30.58 18.89
CA LEU A 769 3.05 -31.64 18.15
C LEU A 769 3.81 -31.96 16.86
N THR A 770 4.40 -33.15 16.82
CA THR A 770 5.26 -33.59 15.71
C THR A 770 5.02 -35.04 15.35
N THR A 771 5.60 -35.50 14.24
CA THR A 771 5.71 -36.93 13.92
C THR A 771 7.13 -37.44 14.16
N ASP A 772 7.29 -38.66 14.67
CA ASP A 772 8.62 -39.25 14.89
C ASP A 772 9.21 -39.87 13.59
N SER A 773 10.41 -40.47 13.70
CA SER A 773 11.06 -41.19 12.59
C SER A 773 10.31 -42.44 12.12
N ASN A 774 9.35 -42.93 12.91
CA ASN A 774 8.49 -44.07 12.61
C ASN A 774 7.07 -43.63 12.16
N PHE A 775 6.91 -42.35 11.85
CA PHE A 775 5.66 -41.72 11.41
C PHE A 775 4.54 -41.72 12.47
N VAL A 776 4.88 -41.87 13.75
CA VAL A 776 3.94 -41.80 14.88
C VAL A 776 3.71 -40.35 15.25
N ALA A 777 2.45 -39.93 15.37
CA ALA A 777 2.10 -38.61 15.88
C ALA A 777 2.34 -38.54 17.39
N GLN A 778 3.00 -37.48 17.85
CA GLN A 778 3.40 -37.32 19.24
C GLN A 778 3.33 -35.85 19.71
N TYR A 779 3.11 -35.67 21.01
CA TYR A 779 3.33 -34.40 21.71
C TYR A 779 4.60 -34.53 22.53
N LYS A 780 5.64 -33.75 22.22
CA LYS A 780 7.01 -34.00 22.71
C LYS A 780 7.40 -35.44 22.36
N ASP A 781 7.55 -36.30 23.36
CA ASP A 781 7.87 -37.73 23.20
C ASP A 781 6.68 -38.66 23.53
N ALA A 782 5.48 -38.11 23.76
CA ALA A 782 4.28 -38.88 24.11
C ALA A 782 3.40 -39.15 22.88
N PRO A 783 3.18 -40.42 22.48
CA PRO A 783 2.43 -40.75 21.28
C PRO A 783 0.93 -40.52 21.44
N PHE A 784 0.27 -40.10 20.36
CA PHE A 784 -1.19 -40.03 20.24
C PHE A 784 -1.75 -41.44 20.32
N THR A 785 -2.41 -41.80 21.41
CA THR A 785 -2.82 -43.18 21.68
C THR A 785 -4.34 -43.30 21.77
N THR A 786 -4.90 -44.32 21.13
CA THR A 786 -6.27 -44.79 21.30
C THR A 786 -6.26 -46.20 21.89
N SER A 787 -7.42 -46.75 22.23
CA SER A 787 -7.59 -48.12 22.72
C SER A 787 -7.14 -49.17 21.70
N ALA A 788 -7.07 -48.80 20.42
CA ALA A 788 -6.63 -49.66 19.32
C ALA A 788 -5.16 -49.48 18.94
N GLY A 789 -4.43 -48.55 19.57
CA GLY A 789 -3.00 -48.30 19.34
C GLY A 789 -2.66 -46.84 19.02
N VAL A 790 -1.49 -46.62 18.44
CA VAL A 790 -0.96 -45.27 18.18
C VAL A 790 -1.43 -44.69 16.85
N CYS A 791 -1.65 -43.38 16.81
CA CYS A 791 -2.01 -42.64 15.59
C CYS A 791 -0.75 -42.35 14.76
N LYS A 792 -0.86 -42.46 13.45
CA LYS A 792 0.27 -42.35 12.51
C LYS A 792 -0.06 -41.49 11.30
N VAL A 793 0.98 -41.11 10.58
CA VAL A 793 0.89 -40.57 9.22
C VAL A 793 1.54 -41.56 8.26
N SER A 794 1.34 -41.37 6.95
CA SER A 794 1.77 -42.37 5.96
C SER A 794 3.26 -42.29 5.65
N SER A 795 3.86 -41.09 5.65
CA SER A 795 5.29 -40.94 5.34
C SER A 795 5.95 -39.62 5.76
N VAL A 796 5.24 -38.67 6.37
CA VAL A 796 5.85 -37.44 6.93
C VAL A 796 6.54 -37.76 8.26
N ALA A 797 7.88 -37.90 8.25
CA ALA A 797 8.70 -38.03 9.46
C ALA A 797 9.22 -36.65 9.93
N ASN A 798 9.30 -36.43 11.25
CA ASN A 798 9.74 -35.18 11.85
C ASN A 798 8.97 -33.95 11.35
N GLY A 799 7.69 -34.14 10.98
CA GLY A 799 6.83 -33.08 10.49
C GLY A 799 6.09 -32.38 11.62
N SER A 800 5.67 -31.14 11.38
CA SER A 800 4.82 -30.39 12.32
C SER A 800 3.36 -30.79 12.15
N ILE A 801 2.66 -31.03 13.27
CA ILE A 801 1.22 -31.32 13.28
C ILE A 801 0.44 -30.03 13.49
N THR A 802 -0.51 -29.75 12.61
CA THR A 802 -1.33 -28.53 12.61
C THR A 802 -2.79 -28.80 12.39
#